data_AF-A0AAN6R5U2-F1
#
_entry.id   AF-A0AAN6R5U2-F1
#
_cell.length_a   1.000
_cell.length_b   1.000
_cell.length_c   1.000
_cell.angle_alpha   90.00
_cell.angle_beta   90.00
_cell.angle_gamma   90.00
#
_symmetry.space_group_name_H-M   'P 1'
#
loop_
_entity.id
_entity.type
_entity.pdbx_description
1 polymer ?
#
loop_
_entity_poly.entity_id
_entity_poly.type
_entity_poly.pdbx_seq_one_letter_code
_entity_poly.pdbx_strand_id
1 'polypeptide(L)'
;MRSVEPSSGGSPQLEAGNQPDFSSISGPTYLTAQTLIQQVAYALSDKLFTYSPETFDLDAAVKQWAVHGENNANGYTTAVQPMETRQGAGAIALGYIFSKDFDLKKRHIPQSILASSATLQYLRPALEQLSLLYSVANPFVAHVAAVDYVGGPIGGLVADYSTSLALAEELGLALVSSFSAYESQHMALFSTLLATILPTIHTYDGIRVGRETTRVIDVLDQSGLSAIYKNVLKELSSPDQKHLDTEGKLLNLFKTFNGELGTDYSPFEYHGHPEATSVLVSFGTIESSLTAQIATSLAKTDAHIGVVNVRVYRPFVEDAFLSALPKTVKTVGVLGQVQNDLAVQEEGAHSALYEDVLAALTFASGFSARPECVEIKYAPSHSWTLVNATAAFQRIVAQPLLERTQEDALQLLDAATVQEFSFWDTDNSATNGAANVLGQALAKDASSNVTTSVVHDNFVQGGIVRTDIRKGPKTIDAPYSVNSADVAFVGEIKLLSELDVLASVKDSGKIIVKASGIKEDELEKKLPQSFRLAIAQRGIALFILDIPATEDATLDSITFQAAFLRVAFPSLEAVAIKKLAATLGSAELFSKAAESLETVLRKIEVPESWATPEEDADEPAKLPADIQATSFSPFGKAEIEEPSVLRDWQDAAKALLFKETYGTQTALRPDLATKTFTVHVSENRRLTPTTYDRNIFHIEFDLGDSGLKYDIGEALGIHAENDRAAVEQFIKFYNLNADAVVEVPSRDDPNTVEFRTIYQALLYNIDIFGQPPKRFYESLAPFATDETEQKALLTLASAEGAAEFKRRAEVDTVTFADILLEFPSAHPSFPDLVRIVSPMKRREYSIASCQKVTPRTVALMIVVVNWVDPQGRDRFGQASQYLSNLKPGTAVTVSVKPSVMKLPPLSTQPLIMAGLGTGLAPFRAFVQHRALEKAQGKEIGSVLLYMGSRHQREEYCYGEEWEAYQAAGVVTLLGRAFSRDQPNKIYIQDRMKETLPEITKAYLKENGAFYLCGPTWPVPDVTEVLELAITEDAKIAGKRVEGRKEIEKLKEAERYVLEVY
;
A
#
# COMPACT_ATOMS: atom_id res chain seq x y z
N MET A 1 30.44 -47.77 26.48
CA MET A 1 31.73 -47.55 25.80
C MET A 1 31.69 -48.11 24.39
N ARG A 2 31.26 -47.30 23.42
CA ARG A 2 31.65 -47.39 22.00
C ARG A 2 31.62 -45.97 21.46
N SER A 3 32.79 -45.55 21.01
CA SER A 3 33.09 -44.31 20.32
C SER A 3 32.31 -44.20 19.03
N VAL A 4 31.57 -43.11 18.86
CA VAL A 4 31.06 -42.64 17.57
C VAL A 4 31.76 -41.31 17.31
N GLU A 5 32.47 -41.23 16.19
CA GLU A 5 33.15 -40.03 15.73
C GLU A 5 32.15 -38.88 15.50
N PRO A 6 32.53 -37.61 15.78
CA PRO A 6 31.66 -36.48 15.51
C PRO A 6 31.58 -36.26 14.00
N SER A 7 30.39 -36.39 13.43
CA SER A 7 30.07 -35.79 12.14
C SER A 7 30.40 -34.30 12.21
N SER A 8 31.17 -33.81 11.24
CA SER A 8 31.59 -32.42 11.11
C SER A 8 30.38 -31.48 10.98
N GLY A 9 29.82 -31.07 12.11
CA GLY A 9 28.76 -30.06 12.20
C GLY A 9 29.36 -28.68 11.95
N GLY A 10 28.89 -28.01 10.90
CA GLY A 10 29.11 -26.57 10.75
C GLY A 10 28.48 -25.84 11.94
N SER A 11 29.10 -24.76 12.39
CA SER A 11 28.51 -23.90 13.43
C SER A 11 27.13 -23.41 12.96
N PRO A 12 26.09 -23.45 13.81
CA PRO A 12 24.76 -22.94 13.45
C PRO A 12 24.86 -21.46 13.06
N GLN A 13 24.36 -21.11 11.88
CA GLN A 13 24.40 -19.74 11.35
C GLN A 13 23.04 -19.07 11.55
N LEU A 14 23.06 -17.77 11.80
CA LEU A 14 21.88 -16.92 11.77
C LEU A 14 21.74 -16.46 10.31
N GLU A 15 20.74 -16.96 9.57
CA GLU A 15 20.52 -16.64 8.15
C GLU A 15 19.49 -15.51 8.02
N ALA A 16 19.73 -14.53 7.13
CA ALA A 16 18.80 -13.42 6.90
C ALA A 16 17.78 -13.83 5.84
N GLY A 17 16.50 -13.79 6.17
CA GLY A 17 15.40 -13.91 5.21
C GLY A 17 15.22 -15.28 4.54
N ASN A 18 16.20 -16.20 4.61
CA ASN A 18 16.06 -17.57 4.16
C ASN A 18 15.57 -18.45 5.31
N GLN A 19 14.53 -19.24 5.05
CA GLN A 19 14.11 -20.26 5.99
C GLN A 19 15.14 -21.41 5.95
N PRO A 20 15.55 -21.95 7.11
CA PRO A 20 16.53 -23.02 7.15
C PRO A 20 16.03 -24.24 6.39
N ASP A 21 16.94 -24.93 5.71
CA ASP A 21 16.61 -26.21 5.06
C ASP A 21 16.08 -27.20 6.11
N PHE A 22 15.03 -27.94 5.76
CA PHE A 22 14.32 -28.81 6.71
C PHE A 22 15.25 -29.82 7.41
N SER A 23 16.23 -30.34 6.66
CA SER A 23 17.24 -31.30 7.16
C SER A 23 18.30 -30.67 8.08
N SER A 24 18.47 -29.35 8.06
CA SER A 24 19.43 -28.63 8.90
C SER A 24 18.92 -28.37 10.32
N ILE A 25 17.60 -28.47 10.54
CA ILE A 25 16.95 -28.12 11.80
C ILE A 25 17.13 -29.27 12.81
N SER A 26 18.20 -29.18 13.61
CA SER A 26 18.51 -30.15 14.65
C SER A 26 19.46 -29.55 15.70
N GLY A 27 19.38 -30.02 16.94
CA GLY A 27 20.27 -29.62 18.02
C GLY A 27 20.38 -28.10 18.21
N PRO A 28 21.56 -27.57 18.57
CA PRO A 28 21.74 -26.15 18.79
C PRO A 28 21.66 -25.36 17.47
N THR A 29 20.55 -24.67 17.22
CA THR A 29 20.33 -23.92 15.97
C THR A 29 19.68 -22.55 16.22
N TYR A 30 20.00 -21.57 15.39
CA TYR A 30 19.38 -20.23 15.40
C TYR A 30 18.15 -20.21 14.48
N LEU A 31 16.99 -19.85 15.02
CA LEU A 31 15.72 -19.90 14.31
C LEU A 31 14.63 -19.20 15.11
N THR A 32 13.43 -19.12 14.55
CA THR A 32 12.26 -18.51 15.20
C THR A 32 11.33 -19.57 15.79
N ALA A 33 10.53 -19.19 16.79
CA ALA A 33 9.47 -20.04 17.32
C ALA A 33 8.50 -20.49 16.21
N GLN A 34 8.17 -19.60 15.28
CA GLN A 34 7.30 -19.89 14.14
C GLN A 34 7.89 -20.99 13.23
N THR A 35 9.20 -20.97 12.99
CA THR A 35 9.89 -22.02 12.19
C THR A 35 9.84 -23.38 12.89
N LEU A 36 9.99 -23.45 14.23
CA LEU A 36 9.86 -24.71 14.98
C LEU A 36 8.46 -25.31 14.87
N ILE A 37 7.45 -24.46 15.01
CA ILE A 37 6.04 -24.88 14.94
C ILE A 37 5.72 -25.38 13.52
N GLN A 38 6.21 -24.66 12.51
CA GLN A 38 6.14 -25.08 11.11
C GLN A 38 6.83 -26.44 10.88
N GLN A 39 8.01 -26.67 11.48
CA GLN A 39 8.74 -27.94 11.37
C GLN A 39 7.91 -29.11 11.89
N VAL A 40 7.27 -28.96 13.05
CA VAL A 40 6.40 -30.01 13.62
C VAL A 40 5.19 -30.24 12.71
N ALA A 41 4.51 -29.18 12.30
CA ALA A 41 3.33 -29.26 11.44
C ALA A 41 3.65 -29.96 10.12
N TYR A 42 4.78 -29.61 9.49
CA TYR A 42 5.24 -30.21 8.24
C TYR A 42 5.68 -31.67 8.43
N ALA A 43 6.43 -31.97 9.49
CA ALA A 43 6.99 -33.30 9.73
C ALA A 43 5.90 -34.35 9.99
N LEU A 44 4.84 -33.99 10.71
CA LEU A 44 3.86 -34.96 11.25
C LEU A 44 2.54 -35.04 10.48
N SER A 45 2.19 -34.01 9.71
CA SER A 45 0.88 -33.95 9.03
C SER A 45 0.91 -34.62 7.66
N ASP A 46 -0.23 -35.20 7.24
CA ASP A 46 -0.42 -35.64 5.85
C ASP A 46 -0.70 -34.43 4.92
N LYS A 47 -1.55 -33.53 5.40
CA LYS A 47 -1.90 -32.27 4.73
C LYS A 47 -1.77 -31.09 5.69
N LEU A 48 -1.31 -29.99 5.13
CA LEU A 48 -1.13 -28.72 5.83
C LEU A 48 -1.88 -27.63 5.05
N PHE A 49 -2.92 -27.05 5.65
CA PHE A 49 -3.62 -25.90 5.06
C PHE A 49 -3.09 -24.64 5.69
N THR A 50 -2.83 -23.61 4.89
CA THR A 50 -2.25 -22.37 5.41
C THR A 50 -3.03 -21.17 4.93
N TYR A 51 -3.22 -20.19 5.80
CA TYR A 51 -3.66 -18.86 5.42
C TYR A 51 -2.74 -17.84 6.08
N SER A 52 -1.89 -17.23 5.26
CA SER A 52 -1.05 -16.10 5.65
C SER A 52 -1.14 -15.04 4.59
N PRO A 53 -1.53 -13.80 4.93
CA PRO A 53 -1.25 -12.65 4.08
C PRO A 53 0.24 -12.60 3.72
N GLU A 54 0.58 -12.07 2.55
CA GLU A 54 1.98 -11.94 2.10
C GLU A 54 2.82 -11.13 3.07
N THR A 55 2.25 -10.07 3.66
CA THR A 55 2.94 -9.25 4.67
C THR A 55 3.13 -9.96 6.01
N PHE A 56 2.57 -11.15 6.21
CA PHE A 56 2.67 -11.90 7.46
C PHE A 56 3.62 -13.10 7.35
N ASP A 57 3.79 -13.77 6.21
CA ASP A 57 4.74 -14.90 6.08
C ASP A 57 4.66 -15.99 7.19
N LEU A 58 3.46 -16.28 7.72
CA LEU A 58 3.25 -17.30 8.78
C LEU A 58 3.58 -18.72 8.32
N ASP A 59 3.62 -18.96 7.01
CA ASP A 59 3.79 -20.26 6.37
C ASP A 59 5.01 -20.34 5.42
N ALA A 60 5.96 -19.39 5.55
CA ALA A 60 7.10 -19.28 4.64
C ALA A 60 7.99 -20.55 4.62
N ALA A 61 8.27 -21.15 5.77
CA ALA A 61 9.17 -22.30 5.86
C ALA A 61 8.53 -23.56 5.25
N VAL A 62 7.26 -23.81 5.57
CA VAL A 62 6.55 -24.99 5.02
C VAL A 62 6.33 -24.90 3.52
N LYS A 63 6.12 -23.68 2.99
CA LYS A 63 6.07 -23.44 1.54
C LYS A 63 7.40 -23.79 0.88
N GLN A 64 8.51 -23.32 1.45
CA GLN A 64 9.86 -23.61 0.93
C GLN A 64 10.15 -25.11 0.94
N TRP A 65 9.92 -25.81 2.06
CA TRP A 65 10.19 -27.25 2.18
C TRP A 65 9.32 -28.08 1.22
N ALA A 66 8.05 -27.69 1.02
CA ALA A 66 7.16 -28.35 0.06
C ALA A 66 7.66 -28.18 -1.39
N VAL A 67 8.12 -26.97 -1.77
CA VAL A 67 8.69 -26.69 -3.09
C VAL A 67 9.98 -27.47 -3.33
N HIS A 68 10.82 -27.61 -2.30
CA HIS A 68 12.04 -28.43 -2.37
C HIS A 68 11.78 -29.94 -2.32
N GLY A 69 10.53 -30.38 -2.13
CA GLY A 69 10.16 -31.79 -2.11
C GLY A 69 10.65 -32.53 -0.87
N GLU A 70 10.90 -31.82 0.25
CA GLU A 70 11.39 -32.41 1.49
C GLU A 70 10.39 -33.43 2.04
N ASN A 71 10.86 -34.63 2.36
CA ASN A 71 9.98 -35.69 2.86
C ASN A 71 9.60 -35.43 4.32
N ASN A 72 8.36 -35.75 4.69
CA ASN A 72 7.88 -35.77 6.07
C ASN A 72 8.20 -37.10 6.77
N ALA A 73 7.85 -37.21 8.05
CA ALA A 73 8.16 -38.38 8.88
C ALA A 73 7.50 -39.69 8.41
N ASN A 74 6.58 -39.59 7.46
CA ASN A 74 5.86 -40.71 6.84
C ASN A 74 6.47 -41.12 5.48
N GLY A 75 7.56 -40.48 5.04
CA GLY A 75 8.34 -40.87 3.86
C GLY A 75 7.82 -40.30 2.54
N TYR A 76 7.03 -39.23 2.56
CA TYR A 76 6.56 -38.49 1.38
C TYR A 76 6.48 -36.99 1.69
N THR A 77 6.45 -36.13 0.66
CA THR A 77 6.30 -34.68 0.83
C THR A 77 4.92 -34.32 1.39
N THR A 78 4.87 -33.52 2.47
CA THR A 78 3.60 -33.03 3.03
C THR A 78 2.91 -32.11 2.03
N ALA A 79 1.61 -32.36 1.76
CA ALA A 79 0.86 -31.52 0.84
C ALA A 79 0.48 -30.20 1.53
N VAL A 80 1.23 -29.14 1.23
CA VAL A 80 0.96 -27.77 1.69
C VAL A 80 0.00 -27.09 0.72
N GLN A 81 -1.14 -26.60 1.22
CA GLN A 81 -2.16 -25.91 0.45
C GLN A 81 -2.37 -24.49 1.01
N PRO A 82 -1.67 -23.49 0.45
CA PRO A 82 -1.92 -22.09 0.74
C PRO A 82 -3.28 -21.67 0.21
N MET A 83 -4.06 -20.98 1.04
CA MET A 83 -5.45 -20.63 0.78
C MET A 83 -5.59 -19.15 0.46
N GLU A 84 -6.45 -18.82 -0.50
CA GLU A 84 -6.68 -17.43 -0.91
C GLU A 84 -7.56 -16.66 0.08
N THR A 85 -8.39 -17.35 0.88
CA THR A 85 -9.33 -16.72 1.82
C THR A 85 -9.28 -17.36 3.20
N ARG A 86 -9.56 -16.56 4.24
CA ARG A 86 -9.68 -17.01 5.64
C ARG A 86 -10.68 -18.16 5.79
N GLN A 87 -11.82 -18.08 5.10
CA GLN A 87 -12.85 -19.12 5.09
C GLN A 87 -12.40 -20.39 4.37
N GLY A 88 -11.63 -20.25 3.28
CA GLY A 88 -11.14 -21.38 2.50
C GLY A 88 -10.33 -22.37 3.32
N ALA A 89 -9.43 -21.88 4.18
CA ALA A 89 -8.59 -22.73 5.04
C ALA A 89 -9.39 -23.65 5.96
N GLY A 90 -10.57 -23.22 6.43
CA GLY A 90 -11.46 -24.07 7.24
C GLY A 90 -12.30 -25.02 6.40
N ALA A 91 -12.84 -24.54 5.29
CA ALA A 91 -13.75 -25.31 4.45
C ALA A 91 -13.08 -26.50 3.76
N ILE A 92 -11.80 -26.39 3.36
CA ILE A 92 -11.09 -27.50 2.71
C ILE A 92 -10.68 -28.59 3.70
N ALA A 93 -10.29 -28.24 4.92
CA ALA A 93 -10.04 -29.23 5.98
C ALA A 93 -11.27 -30.13 6.16
N LEU A 94 -12.45 -29.53 6.15
CA LEU A 94 -13.72 -30.25 6.22
C LEU A 94 -14.00 -31.10 4.96
N GLY A 95 -13.84 -30.51 3.77
CA GLY A 95 -14.08 -31.18 2.49
C GLY A 95 -13.15 -32.38 2.24
N TYR A 96 -11.92 -32.34 2.74
CA TYR A 96 -10.97 -33.44 2.63
C TYR A 96 -11.36 -34.65 3.49
N ILE A 97 -11.82 -34.41 4.73
CA ILE A 97 -12.26 -35.47 5.66
C ILE A 97 -13.46 -36.25 5.10
N PHE A 98 -14.35 -35.59 4.36
CA PHE A 98 -15.53 -36.20 3.76
C PHE A 98 -15.37 -36.54 2.27
N SER A 99 -14.16 -36.40 1.71
CA SER A 99 -13.88 -36.75 0.32
C SER A 99 -13.98 -38.26 0.10
N LYS A 100 -14.61 -38.67 -1.00
CA LYS A 100 -14.66 -40.08 -1.42
C LYS A 100 -13.28 -40.65 -1.77
N ASP A 101 -12.32 -39.78 -2.08
CA ASP A 101 -10.95 -40.13 -2.46
C ASP A 101 -10.00 -40.14 -1.25
N PHE A 102 -10.51 -39.99 -0.02
CA PHE A 102 -9.71 -40.01 1.19
C PHE A 102 -9.14 -41.42 1.46
N ASP A 103 -7.81 -41.52 1.61
CA ASP A 103 -7.16 -42.78 1.97
C ASP A 103 -7.38 -43.09 3.45
N LEU A 104 -8.30 -44.02 3.73
CA LEU A 104 -8.61 -44.49 5.08
C LEU A 104 -7.38 -45.00 5.86
N LYS A 105 -6.31 -45.43 5.17
CA LYS A 105 -5.06 -45.85 5.85
C LYS A 105 -4.38 -44.66 6.54
N LYS A 106 -4.59 -43.44 6.06
CA LYS A 106 -4.00 -42.20 6.60
C LYS A 106 -4.84 -41.52 7.68
N ARG A 107 -5.98 -42.10 8.07
CA ARG A 107 -6.91 -41.51 9.07
C ARG A 107 -6.30 -41.24 10.44
N HIS A 108 -5.22 -41.92 10.79
CA HIS A 108 -4.50 -41.75 12.06
C HIS A 108 -3.39 -40.68 11.98
N ILE A 109 -3.13 -40.12 10.79
CA ILE A 109 -2.11 -39.10 10.56
C ILE A 109 -2.76 -37.72 10.75
N PRO A 110 -2.16 -36.81 11.53
CA PRO A 110 -2.69 -35.47 11.76
C PRO A 110 -2.94 -34.66 10.48
N GLN A 111 -3.92 -33.76 10.57
CA GLN A 111 -4.12 -32.65 9.65
C GLN A 111 -3.91 -31.34 10.41
N SER A 112 -3.16 -30.43 9.80
CA SER A 112 -2.78 -29.19 10.46
C SER A 112 -3.22 -27.95 9.70
N ILE A 113 -3.52 -26.88 10.44
CA ILE A 113 -3.70 -25.53 9.90
C ILE A 113 -2.63 -24.61 10.46
N LEU A 114 -2.04 -23.76 9.61
CA LEU A 114 -1.27 -22.58 10.03
C LEU A 114 -2.05 -21.32 9.68
N ALA A 115 -2.38 -20.51 10.69
CA ALA A 115 -3.14 -19.27 10.49
C ALA A 115 -2.86 -18.26 11.61
N SER A 116 -3.41 -17.05 11.47
CA SER A 116 -3.47 -16.05 12.54
C SER A 116 -4.74 -16.18 13.38
N SER A 117 -4.75 -15.60 14.58
CA SER A 117 -5.96 -15.51 15.43
C SER A 117 -7.10 -14.79 14.72
N ALA A 118 -6.80 -13.77 13.91
CA ALA A 118 -7.75 -13.08 13.04
C ALA A 118 -8.49 -13.99 12.02
N THR A 119 -7.96 -15.19 11.77
CA THR A 119 -8.55 -16.18 10.86
C THR A 119 -9.56 -17.06 11.58
N LEU A 120 -9.39 -17.28 12.89
CA LEU A 120 -10.18 -18.24 13.66
C LEU A 120 -11.70 -17.97 13.62
N GLN A 121 -12.12 -16.70 13.68
CA GLN A 121 -13.54 -16.32 13.58
C GLN A 121 -14.19 -16.83 12.28
N TYR A 122 -13.42 -16.86 11.19
CA TYR A 122 -13.86 -17.35 9.89
C TYR A 122 -13.80 -18.87 9.77
N LEU A 123 -13.00 -19.53 10.61
CA LEU A 123 -12.91 -20.99 10.70
C LEU A 123 -14.02 -21.58 11.60
N ARG A 124 -14.69 -20.77 12.41
CA ARG A 124 -15.69 -21.21 13.40
C ARG A 124 -16.68 -22.26 12.85
N PRO A 125 -17.36 -22.08 11.70
CA PRO A 125 -18.30 -23.09 11.21
C PRO A 125 -17.65 -24.43 10.86
N ALA A 126 -16.40 -24.41 10.38
CA ALA A 126 -15.65 -25.62 10.08
C ALA A 126 -15.18 -26.32 11.37
N LEU A 127 -14.67 -25.53 12.33
CA LEU A 127 -14.25 -26.03 13.65
C LEU A 127 -15.42 -26.64 14.44
N GLU A 128 -16.62 -26.07 14.33
CA GLU A 128 -17.84 -26.61 14.95
C GLU A 128 -18.18 -28.00 14.39
N GLN A 129 -18.12 -28.19 13.07
CA GLN A 129 -18.37 -29.50 12.49
C GLN A 129 -17.25 -30.50 12.82
N LEU A 130 -16.01 -30.05 12.87
CA LEU A 130 -14.88 -30.88 13.30
C LEU A 130 -15.03 -31.31 14.77
N SER A 131 -15.46 -30.42 15.67
CA SER A 131 -15.67 -30.78 17.08
C SER A 131 -16.80 -31.79 17.28
N LEU A 132 -17.79 -31.83 16.39
CA LEU A 132 -18.85 -32.84 16.41
C LEU A 132 -18.42 -34.20 15.82
N LEU A 133 -17.48 -34.20 14.88
CA LEU A 133 -17.13 -35.38 14.07
C LEU A 133 -15.71 -35.91 14.33
N TYR A 134 -14.98 -35.35 15.29
CA TYR A 134 -13.56 -35.68 15.51
C TYR A 134 -13.29 -37.15 15.79
N SER A 135 -14.21 -37.85 16.47
CA SER A 135 -14.09 -39.30 16.75
C SER A 135 -14.02 -40.16 15.49
N VAL A 136 -14.47 -39.62 14.36
CA VAL A 136 -14.46 -40.25 13.05
C VAL A 136 -13.60 -39.46 12.03
N ALA A 137 -12.91 -38.41 12.43
CA ALA A 137 -12.01 -37.64 11.57
C ALA A 137 -10.53 -37.99 11.83
N ASN A 138 -9.63 -37.37 11.08
CA ASN A 138 -8.22 -37.34 11.42
C ASN A 138 -8.00 -36.46 12.66
N PRO A 139 -6.94 -36.72 13.46
CA PRO A 139 -6.49 -35.77 14.47
C PRO A 139 -6.28 -34.39 13.85
N PHE A 140 -6.90 -33.36 14.43
CA PHE A 140 -6.87 -32.00 13.90
C PHE A 140 -6.18 -31.04 14.87
N VAL A 141 -5.18 -30.32 14.37
CA VAL A 141 -4.50 -29.26 15.13
C VAL A 141 -4.43 -27.97 14.32
N ALA A 142 -4.81 -26.85 14.92
CA ALA A 142 -4.59 -25.52 14.35
C ALA A 142 -3.47 -24.82 15.11
N HIS A 143 -2.33 -24.59 14.48
CA HIS A 143 -1.27 -23.75 15.04
C HIS A 143 -1.52 -22.30 14.63
N VAL A 144 -1.87 -21.49 15.63
CA VAL A 144 -2.39 -20.13 15.48
C VAL A 144 -1.40 -19.13 16.06
N ALA A 145 -0.81 -18.33 15.18
CA ALA A 145 -0.09 -17.13 15.61
C ALA A 145 -1.12 -16.13 16.16
N ALA A 146 -1.00 -15.76 17.44
CA ALA A 146 -1.78 -14.70 18.05
C ALA A 146 -1.31 -13.37 17.46
N VAL A 147 -1.99 -12.95 16.40
CA VAL A 147 -1.75 -11.71 15.69
C VAL A 147 -3.03 -11.30 14.95
N ASP A 148 -3.47 -10.08 15.21
CA ASP A 148 -4.52 -9.40 14.47
C ASP A 148 -4.09 -7.95 14.20
N TYR A 149 -4.93 -7.19 13.51
CA TYR A 149 -4.69 -5.81 13.17
C TYR A 149 -5.85 -4.93 13.65
N VAL A 150 -5.56 -3.93 14.49
CA VAL A 150 -6.55 -2.95 14.94
C VAL A 150 -6.38 -1.67 14.13
N GLY A 151 -7.45 -1.22 13.46
CA GLY A 151 -7.45 0.03 12.70
C GLY A 151 -7.62 1.28 13.58
N GLY A 152 -7.15 2.44 13.11
CA GLY A 152 -7.30 3.74 13.78
C GLY A 152 -6.04 4.61 13.69
N PRO A 153 -6.04 5.81 14.31
CA PRO A 153 -4.90 6.74 14.31
C PRO A 153 -3.64 6.19 15.01
N ILE A 154 -3.81 5.18 15.86
CA ILE A 154 -2.75 4.45 16.60
C ILE A 154 -2.87 2.95 16.27
N GLY A 155 -3.34 2.63 15.05
CA GLY A 155 -3.57 1.24 14.62
C GLY A 155 -2.26 0.46 14.46
N GLY A 156 -2.31 -0.87 14.55
CA GLY A 156 -1.11 -1.70 14.44
C GLY A 156 -1.40 -3.19 14.66
N LEU A 157 -0.34 -3.99 14.62
CA LEU A 157 -0.36 -5.41 14.96
C LEU A 157 -0.59 -5.58 16.46
N VAL A 158 -1.54 -6.45 16.82
CA VAL A 158 -1.90 -6.75 18.20
C VAL A 158 -1.93 -8.26 18.45
N ALA A 159 -1.56 -8.70 19.65
CA ALA A 159 -1.61 -10.11 20.01
C ALA A 159 -3.00 -10.45 20.57
N ASP A 160 -3.86 -11.05 19.75
CA ASP A 160 -5.21 -11.48 20.17
C ASP A 160 -5.24 -12.96 20.55
N TYR A 161 -5.37 -13.21 21.85
CA TYR A 161 -5.63 -14.51 22.47
C TYR A 161 -7.12 -14.71 22.80
N SER A 162 -7.89 -13.62 22.93
CA SER A 162 -9.30 -13.65 23.31
C SER A 162 -10.16 -14.47 22.35
N THR A 163 -9.89 -14.39 21.04
CA THR A 163 -10.57 -15.21 20.03
C THR A 163 -10.31 -16.71 20.23
N SER A 164 -9.07 -17.10 20.54
CA SER A 164 -8.70 -18.50 20.80
C SER A 164 -9.38 -19.05 22.06
N LEU A 165 -9.39 -18.25 23.13
CA LEU A 165 -10.06 -18.59 24.40
C LEU A 165 -11.56 -18.81 24.19
N ALA A 166 -12.24 -17.85 23.55
CA ALA A 166 -13.68 -17.91 23.31
C ALA A 166 -14.08 -19.11 22.42
N LEU A 167 -13.35 -19.36 21.33
CA LEU A 167 -13.68 -20.49 20.45
C LEU A 167 -13.41 -21.86 21.09
N ALA A 168 -12.34 -21.98 21.88
CA ALA A 168 -12.05 -23.22 22.59
C ALA A 168 -13.17 -23.56 23.58
N GLU A 169 -13.68 -22.55 24.27
CA GLU A 169 -14.82 -22.69 25.18
C GLU A 169 -16.12 -23.02 24.43
N GLU A 170 -16.49 -22.20 23.43
CA GLU A 170 -17.76 -22.34 22.68
C GLU A 170 -17.89 -23.69 21.97
N LEU A 171 -16.79 -24.18 21.39
CA LEU A 171 -16.79 -25.38 20.54
C LEU A 171 -16.28 -26.64 21.26
N GLY A 172 -15.81 -26.50 22.51
CA GLY A 172 -15.22 -27.58 23.27
C GLY A 172 -13.92 -28.11 22.65
N LEU A 173 -13.06 -27.23 22.14
CA LEU A 173 -11.75 -27.58 21.59
C LEU A 173 -10.69 -27.53 22.68
N ALA A 174 -9.60 -28.28 22.52
CA ALA A 174 -8.43 -28.08 23.36
C ALA A 174 -7.71 -26.78 23.00
N LEU A 175 -7.13 -26.10 23.98
CA LEU A 175 -6.34 -24.88 23.77
C LEU A 175 -5.03 -24.96 24.55
N VAL A 176 -3.92 -24.91 23.82
CA VAL A 176 -2.54 -24.98 24.35
C VAL A 176 -1.79 -23.69 23.98
N SER A 177 -1.05 -23.11 24.92
CA SER A 177 -0.19 -21.94 24.70
C SER A 177 1.29 -22.31 24.79
N SER A 178 2.12 -21.73 23.92
CA SER A 178 3.58 -21.67 24.12
C SER A 178 3.97 -20.42 24.90
N PHE A 179 4.87 -20.53 25.88
CA PHE A 179 5.35 -19.41 26.68
C PHE A 179 6.66 -18.80 26.17
N SER A 180 7.46 -19.54 25.41
CA SER A 180 8.72 -19.04 24.84
C SER A 180 9.09 -19.77 23.55
N ALA A 181 10.08 -19.23 22.83
CA ALA A 181 10.65 -19.88 21.65
C ALA A 181 11.28 -21.25 21.98
N TYR A 182 11.80 -21.42 23.20
CA TYR A 182 12.52 -22.63 23.63
C TYR A 182 11.61 -23.85 23.78
N GLU A 183 10.34 -23.66 24.13
CA GLU A 183 9.38 -24.75 24.26
C GLU A 183 8.42 -24.87 23.07
N SER A 184 8.47 -23.93 22.11
CA SER A 184 7.51 -23.85 21.01
C SER A 184 7.48 -25.12 20.14
N GLN A 185 8.62 -25.79 19.94
CA GLN A 185 8.66 -27.09 19.24
C GLN A 185 7.95 -28.18 20.06
N HIS A 186 8.23 -28.25 21.37
CA HIS A 186 7.61 -29.22 22.26
C HIS A 186 6.10 -28.99 22.35
N MET A 187 5.64 -27.74 22.45
CA MET A 187 4.22 -27.42 22.56
C MET A 187 3.46 -27.64 21.26
N ALA A 188 4.08 -27.40 20.09
CA ALA A 188 3.50 -27.82 18.82
C ALA A 188 3.36 -29.35 18.74
N LEU A 189 4.38 -30.10 19.18
CA LEU A 189 4.36 -31.57 19.19
C LEU A 189 3.30 -32.10 20.18
N PHE A 190 3.25 -31.53 21.38
CA PHE A 190 2.25 -31.84 22.40
C PHE A 190 0.83 -31.58 21.89
N SER A 191 0.60 -30.43 21.25
CA SER A 191 -0.71 -30.08 20.68
C SER A 191 -1.12 -31.04 19.55
N THR A 192 -0.15 -31.48 18.74
CA THR A 192 -0.37 -32.49 17.69
C THR A 192 -0.73 -33.86 18.30
N LEU A 193 -0.15 -34.23 19.45
CA LEU A 193 -0.53 -35.43 20.18
C LEU A 193 -1.91 -35.29 20.85
N LEU A 194 -2.20 -34.13 21.45
CA LEU A 194 -3.48 -33.83 22.08
C LEU A 194 -4.64 -33.85 21.07
N ALA A 195 -4.36 -33.48 19.80
CA ALA A 195 -5.29 -33.60 18.69
C ALA A 195 -5.84 -35.02 18.47
N THR A 196 -5.17 -36.06 18.98
CA THR A 196 -5.66 -37.45 18.95
C THR A 196 -6.73 -37.74 20.00
N ILE A 197 -6.82 -36.90 21.04
CA ILE A 197 -7.82 -36.97 22.11
C ILE A 197 -8.97 -35.99 21.81
N LEU A 198 -8.65 -34.76 21.43
CA LEU A 198 -9.61 -33.68 21.16
C LEU A 198 -9.02 -32.71 20.13
N PRO A 199 -9.80 -32.20 19.14
CA PRO A 199 -9.31 -31.17 18.23
C PRO A 199 -8.69 -30.00 18.99
N THR A 200 -7.48 -29.59 18.57
CA THR A 200 -6.63 -28.71 19.39
C THR A 200 -6.28 -27.42 18.66
N ILE A 201 -6.40 -26.29 19.34
CA ILE A 201 -5.80 -25.01 18.97
C ILE A 201 -4.49 -24.87 19.76
N HIS A 202 -3.39 -24.66 19.06
CA HIS A 202 -2.11 -24.28 19.63
C HIS A 202 -1.87 -22.82 19.35
N THR A 203 -1.73 -21.97 20.37
CA THR A 203 -1.49 -20.53 20.21
C THR A 203 -0.15 -20.09 20.75
N TYR A 204 0.41 -19.06 20.14
CA TYR A 204 1.69 -18.46 20.52
C TYR A 204 1.71 -17.01 20.03
N ASP A 205 2.50 -16.14 20.65
CA ASP A 205 2.67 -14.76 20.19
C ASP A 205 3.22 -14.72 18.75
N GLY A 206 2.44 -14.15 17.83
CA GLY A 206 2.80 -14.02 16.43
C GLY A 206 3.65 -12.79 16.09
N ILE A 207 3.80 -11.86 17.05
CA ILE A 207 4.38 -10.54 16.80
C ILE A 207 5.87 -10.52 17.10
N ARG A 208 6.25 -10.87 18.33
CA ARG A 208 7.64 -10.79 18.82
C ARG A 208 8.27 -12.17 18.94
N VAL A 209 7.76 -13.04 19.81
CA VAL A 209 8.35 -14.37 20.08
C VAL A 209 8.30 -15.25 18.84
N GLY A 210 7.22 -15.15 18.06
CA GLY A 210 7.09 -15.80 16.75
C GLY A 210 8.18 -15.41 15.75
N ARG A 211 8.79 -14.22 15.89
CA ARG A 211 9.69 -13.60 14.91
C ARG A 211 11.11 -13.38 15.39
N GLU A 212 11.36 -13.39 16.71
CA GLU A 212 12.71 -13.27 17.22
C GLU A 212 13.54 -14.46 16.75
N THR A 213 14.77 -14.19 16.34
CA THR A 213 15.73 -15.24 16.04
C THR A 213 16.57 -15.46 17.28
N THR A 214 16.47 -16.65 17.84
CA THR A 214 17.20 -17.06 19.05
C THR A 214 17.82 -18.43 18.87
N ARG A 215 18.80 -18.77 19.71
CA ARG A 215 19.44 -20.09 19.70
C ARG A 215 18.68 -21.05 20.60
N VAL A 216 18.07 -22.06 19.99
CA VAL A 216 17.42 -23.17 20.72
C VAL A 216 18.38 -24.36 20.72
N ILE A 217 18.62 -24.98 21.88
CA ILE A 217 19.72 -25.95 22.09
C ILE A 217 19.28 -27.39 21.79
N ASP A 218 18.05 -27.70 22.14
CA ASP A 218 17.45 -29.04 22.20
C ASP A 218 16.46 -29.30 21.06
N VAL A 219 16.67 -28.65 19.91
CA VAL A 219 15.80 -28.81 18.74
C VAL A 219 15.84 -30.25 18.24
N LEU A 220 14.67 -30.87 18.17
CA LEU A 220 14.51 -32.20 17.62
C LEU A 220 14.61 -32.14 16.09
N ASP A 221 15.36 -33.07 15.52
CA ASP A 221 15.32 -33.32 14.08
C ASP A 221 14.03 -34.06 13.71
N GLN A 222 13.80 -34.24 12.41
CA GLN A 222 12.65 -34.98 11.91
C GLN A 222 12.52 -36.39 12.52
N SER A 223 13.65 -37.10 12.65
CA SER A 223 13.66 -38.47 13.19
C SER A 223 13.26 -38.49 14.65
N GLY A 224 13.79 -37.56 15.45
CA GLY A 224 13.43 -37.35 16.85
C GLY A 224 11.96 -37.01 17.03
N LEU A 225 11.43 -36.05 16.25
CA LEU A 225 10.00 -35.70 16.24
C LEU A 225 9.14 -36.93 15.95
N SER A 226 9.48 -37.71 14.93
CA SER A 226 8.73 -38.92 14.59
C SER A 226 8.80 -39.99 15.68
N ALA A 227 9.97 -40.17 16.30
CA ALA A 227 10.19 -41.19 17.31
C ALA A 227 9.36 -40.90 18.56
N ILE A 228 9.46 -39.67 19.09
CA ILE A 228 8.69 -39.23 20.26
C ILE A 228 7.19 -39.31 19.96
N TYR A 229 6.74 -38.78 18.82
CA TYR A 229 5.32 -38.85 18.43
C TYR A 229 4.79 -40.30 18.44
N LYS A 230 5.53 -41.25 17.85
CA LYS A 230 5.13 -42.66 17.79
C LYS A 230 5.20 -43.36 19.15
N ASN A 231 6.21 -43.07 19.97
CA ASN A 231 6.36 -43.65 21.30
C ASN A 231 5.22 -43.22 22.22
N VAL A 232 4.93 -41.92 22.28
CA VAL A 232 3.84 -41.38 23.09
C VAL A 232 2.50 -41.97 22.67
N LEU A 233 2.19 -42.01 21.36
CA LEU A 233 0.96 -42.62 20.87
C LEU A 233 0.81 -44.10 21.22
N LYS A 234 1.92 -44.85 21.20
CA LYS A 234 1.91 -46.28 21.55
C LYS A 234 1.55 -46.48 23.02
N GLU A 235 2.09 -45.66 23.92
CA GLU A 235 1.72 -45.72 25.34
C GLU A 235 0.27 -45.30 25.56
N LEU A 236 -0.19 -44.25 24.87
CA LEU A 236 -1.57 -43.76 24.94
C LEU A 236 -2.62 -44.76 24.44
N SER A 237 -2.22 -45.72 23.62
CA SER A 237 -3.10 -46.75 23.08
C SER A 237 -3.32 -47.96 24.02
N SER A 238 -2.78 -47.93 25.23
CA SER A 238 -2.87 -49.06 26.17
C SER A 238 -4.30 -49.28 26.70
N PRO A 239 -4.72 -50.55 26.92
CA PRO A 239 -6.12 -50.88 27.28
C PRO A 239 -6.64 -50.21 28.55
N ASP A 240 -5.75 -49.96 29.50
CA ASP A 240 -6.05 -49.34 30.81
C ASP A 240 -6.56 -47.89 30.68
N GLN A 241 -6.39 -47.27 29.50
CA GLN A 241 -6.69 -45.86 29.26
C GLN A 241 -8.08 -45.60 28.67
N LYS A 242 -8.83 -46.64 28.28
CA LYS A 242 -10.18 -46.49 27.71
C LYS A 242 -11.19 -45.86 28.67
N HIS A 243 -10.95 -45.96 29.98
CA HIS A 243 -11.87 -45.50 31.02
C HIS A 243 -11.61 -44.06 31.50
N LEU A 244 -10.53 -43.43 31.06
CA LEU A 244 -10.23 -42.05 31.43
C LEU A 244 -11.14 -41.07 30.65
N ASP A 245 -11.62 -40.05 31.35
CA ASP A 245 -12.22 -38.87 30.74
C ASP A 245 -11.17 -38.00 30.05
N THR A 246 -11.59 -36.89 29.44
CA THR A 246 -10.69 -36.04 28.64
C THR A 246 -9.57 -35.44 29.51
N GLU A 247 -9.88 -35.04 30.74
CA GLU A 247 -8.90 -34.49 31.71
C GLU A 247 -7.89 -35.54 32.15
N GLY A 248 -8.34 -36.75 32.50
CA GLY A 248 -7.46 -37.86 32.84
C GLY A 248 -6.54 -38.26 31.68
N LYS A 249 -7.05 -38.21 30.44
CA LYS A 249 -6.23 -38.45 29.23
C LYS A 249 -5.19 -37.34 29.03
N LEU A 250 -5.54 -36.07 29.26
CA LEU A 250 -4.61 -34.95 29.19
C LEU A 250 -3.46 -35.10 30.21
N LEU A 251 -3.78 -35.40 31.47
CA LEU A 251 -2.76 -35.58 32.51
C LEU A 251 -1.83 -36.76 32.21
N ASN A 252 -2.37 -37.85 31.66
CA ASN A 252 -1.56 -38.99 31.24
C ASN A 252 -0.67 -38.65 30.02
N LEU A 253 -1.20 -37.88 29.06
CA LEU A 253 -0.40 -37.37 27.94
C LEU A 253 0.79 -36.55 28.45
N PHE A 254 0.60 -35.62 29.39
CA PHE A 254 1.71 -34.89 30.01
C PHE A 254 2.75 -35.82 30.63
N LYS A 255 2.29 -36.80 31.42
CA LYS A 255 3.18 -37.76 32.08
C LYS A 255 4.05 -38.52 31.08
N THR A 256 3.46 -39.08 30.02
CA THR A 256 4.22 -39.83 29.00
C THR A 256 5.10 -38.89 28.17
N PHE A 257 4.59 -37.72 27.78
CA PHE A 257 5.33 -36.72 27.01
C PHE A 257 6.59 -36.24 27.74
N ASN A 258 6.44 -35.90 29.02
CA ASN A 258 7.56 -35.55 29.90
C ASN A 258 8.54 -36.72 30.09
N GLY A 259 8.04 -37.95 30.18
CA GLY A 259 8.88 -39.14 30.28
C GLY A 259 9.79 -39.35 29.06
N GLU A 260 9.28 -39.07 27.85
CA GLU A 260 10.05 -39.19 26.60
C GLU A 260 11.01 -38.01 26.39
N LEU A 261 10.63 -36.78 26.76
CA LEU A 261 11.48 -35.59 26.58
C LEU A 261 12.44 -35.32 27.75
N GLY A 262 12.19 -35.88 28.93
CA GLY A 262 12.91 -35.53 30.15
C GLY A 262 12.56 -34.14 30.69
N THR A 263 11.36 -33.65 30.37
CA THR A 263 10.83 -32.35 30.80
C THR A 263 9.86 -32.51 31.97
N ASP A 264 9.37 -31.40 32.54
CA ASP A 264 8.36 -31.41 33.61
C ASP A 264 7.23 -30.42 33.32
N TYR A 265 6.71 -30.48 32.09
CA TYR A 265 5.61 -29.63 31.68
C TYR A 265 4.33 -30.00 32.41
N SER A 266 3.54 -29.01 32.81
CA SER A 266 2.23 -29.20 33.41
C SER A 266 1.17 -28.30 32.75
N PRO A 267 -0.14 -28.57 32.97
CA PRO A 267 -1.21 -27.71 32.47
C PRO A 267 -1.17 -26.29 33.07
N PHE A 268 -0.70 -26.17 34.33
CA PHE A 268 -0.62 -24.94 35.10
C PHE A 268 0.72 -24.86 35.82
N GLU A 269 1.56 -23.88 35.49
CA GLU A 269 2.90 -23.75 36.04
C GLU A 269 3.00 -22.58 37.02
N TYR A 270 3.43 -22.87 38.25
CA TYR A 270 3.62 -21.86 39.28
C TYR A 270 5.05 -21.32 39.30
N HIS A 271 5.18 -20.01 39.35
CA HIS A 271 6.46 -19.30 39.52
C HIS A 271 6.34 -18.22 40.60
N GLY A 272 7.37 -18.06 41.44
CA GLY A 272 7.43 -17.03 42.47
C GLY A 272 7.63 -17.59 43.88
N HIS A 273 7.20 -16.84 44.89
CA HIS A 273 7.47 -17.17 46.29
C HIS A 273 6.65 -18.40 46.75
N PRO A 274 7.24 -19.43 47.40
CA PRO A 274 6.50 -20.62 47.84
C PRO A 274 5.30 -20.34 48.76
N GLU A 275 5.38 -19.25 49.54
CA GLU A 275 4.33 -18.78 50.44
C GLU A 275 3.65 -17.50 49.92
N ALA A 276 3.46 -17.37 48.61
CA ALA A 276 2.83 -16.18 48.05
C ALA A 276 1.42 -15.95 48.63
N THR A 277 1.11 -14.68 48.87
CA THR A 277 -0.21 -14.21 49.32
C THR A 277 -1.03 -13.62 48.19
N SER A 278 -0.35 -13.13 47.14
CA SER A 278 -0.96 -12.53 45.95
C SER A 278 -0.43 -13.27 44.72
N VAL A 279 -1.31 -13.87 43.93
CA VAL A 279 -0.91 -14.67 42.76
C VAL A 279 -1.59 -14.16 41.51
N LEU A 280 -0.84 -13.91 40.43
CA LEU A 280 -1.43 -13.67 39.11
C LEU A 280 -1.76 -14.98 38.40
N VAL A 281 -2.75 -14.97 37.53
CA VAL A 281 -3.02 -16.04 36.55
C VAL A 281 -2.92 -15.42 35.17
N SER A 282 -2.08 -15.98 34.31
CA SER A 282 -1.82 -15.47 32.97
C SER A 282 -1.95 -16.55 31.91
N PHE A 283 -2.44 -16.14 30.75
CA PHE A 283 -2.49 -16.93 29.53
C PHE A 283 -1.90 -16.10 28.39
N GLY A 284 -1.30 -16.77 27.40
CA GLY A 284 -0.53 -16.14 26.34
C GLY A 284 0.97 -16.34 26.52
N THR A 285 1.75 -15.82 25.57
CA THR A 285 3.19 -16.08 25.51
C THR A 285 3.97 -15.02 26.29
N ILE A 286 3.83 -13.75 25.91
CA ILE A 286 4.56 -12.63 26.52
C ILE A 286 4.09 -12.44 27.96
N GLU A 287 2.79 -12.49 28.21
CA GLU A 287 2.19 -12.35 29.53
C GLU A 287 2.76 -13.38 30.51
N SER A 288 2.76 -14.65 30.12
CA SER A 288 3.21 -15.76 30.95
C SER A 288 4.72 -15.74 31.19
N SER A 289 5.54 -15.51 30.15
CA SER A 289 7.00 -15.45 30.32
C SER A 289 7.41 -14.23 31.15
N LEU A 290 6.89 -13.04 30.83
CA LEU A 290 7.27 -11.81 31.52
C LEU A 290 6.84 -11.81 32.99
N THR A 291 5.59 -12.20 33.30
CA THR A 291 5.12 -12.23 34.69
C THR A 291 5.84 -13.30 35.52
N ALA A 292 6.19 -14.45 34.94
CA ALA A 292 6.98 -15.47 35.62
C ALA A 292 8.39 -14.99 35.94
N GLN A 293 9.05 -14.28 35.02
CA GLN A 293 10.36 -13.68 35.26
C GLN A 293 10.30 -12.60 36.35
N ILE A 294 9.28 -11.73 36.32
CA ILE A 294 9.08 -10.69 37.34
C ILE A 294 8.80 -11.32 38.71
N ALA A 295 7.86 -12.28 38.80
CA ALA A 295 7.54 -12.97 40.04
C ALA A 295 8.76 -13.66 40.64
N THR A 296 9.56 -14.33 39.80
CA THR A 296 10.80 -15.00 40.22
C THR A 296 11.86 -14.00 40.69
N SER A 297 11.96 -12.84 40.03
CA SER A 297 12.90 -11.78 40.41
C SER A 297 12.52 -11.14 41.74
N LEU A 298 11.26 -10.71 41.90
CA LEU A 298 10.74 -10.07 43.11
C LEU A 298 10.62 -11.05 44.29
N ALA A 299 10.45 -12.35 44.04
CA ALA A 299 10.51 -13.35 45.11
C ALA A 299 11.88 -13.40 45.80
N LYS A 300 12.98 -13.00 45.11
CA LYS A 300 14.32 -12.90 45.72
C LYS A 300 14.43 -11.72 46.69
N THR A 301 13.54 -10.73 46.58
CA THR A 301 13.48 -9.55 47.45
C THR A 301 12.40 -9.68 48.54
N ASP A 302 12.03 -10.92 48.90
CA ASP A 302 11.00 -11.26 49.92
C ASP A 302 9.57 -10.78 49.59
N ALA A 303 9.29 -10.42 48.33
CA ALA A 303 7.92 -10.13 47.91
C ALA A 303 7.12 -11.44 47.84
N HIS A 304 6.06 -11.55 48.67
CA HIS A 304 5.19 -12.73 48.75
C HIS A 304 4.19 -12.78 47.59
N ILE A 305 4.71 -12.81 46.36
CA ILE A 305 3.95 -12.83 45.11
C ILE A 305 4.29 -14.06 44.28
N GLY A 306 3.38 -14.44 43.40
CA GLY A 306 3.60 -15.50 42.42
C GLY A 306 2.72 -15.35 41.19
N VAL A 307 2.91 -16.24 40.22
CA VAL A 307 2.07 -16.35 39.04
C VAL A 307 1.82 -17.82 38.70
N VAL A 308 0.62 -18.12 38.21
CA VAL A 308 0.26 -19.38 37.58
C VAL A 308 0.09 -19.13 36.08
N ASN A 309 0.99 -19.69 35.30
CA ASN A 309 0.92 -19.66 33.84
C ASN A 309 0.02 -20.80 33.35
N VAL A 310 -1.00 -20.46 32.58
CA VAL A 310 -1.96 -21.43 32.01
C VAL A 310 -1.43 -21.92 30.67
N ARG A 311 -0.94 -23.16 30.64
CA ARG A 311 -0.46 -23.78 29.39
C ARG A 311 -1.60 -24.42 28.63
N VAL A 312 -2.44 -25.18 29.33
CA VAL A 312 -3.63 -25.82 28.73
C VAL A 312 -4.86 -25.20 29.37
N TYR A 313 -5.54 -24.34 28.61
CA TYR A 313 -6.76 -23.67 29.05
C TYR A 313 -7.99 -24.58 28.91
N ARG A 314 -8.02 -25.39 27.84
CA ARG A 314 -9.06 -26.40 27.63
C ARG A 314 -8.43 -27.74 27.23
N PRO A 315 -8.91 -28.87 27.79
CA PRO A 315 -9.79 -28.97 28.97
C PRO A 315 -9.18 -28.31 30.22
N PHE A 316 -9.99 -27.60 31.01
CA PHE A 316 -9.53 -26.91 32.22
C PHE A 316 -9.55 -27.87 33.40
N VAL A 317 -8.41 -28.41 33.80
CA VAL A 317 -8.31 -29.39 34.89
C VAL A 317 -8.32 -28.66 36.24
N GLU A 318 -9.50 -28.45 36.83
CA GLU A 318 -9.68 -27.67 38.06
C GLU A 318 -8.76 -28.12 39.21
N ASP A 319 -8.66 -29.44 39.46
CA ASP A 319 -7.82 -29.99 40.52
C ASP A 319 -6.34 -29.67 40.31
N ALA A 320 -5.86 -29.67 39.06
CA ALA A 320 -4.48 -29.32 38.73
C ALA A 320 -4.23 -27.82 38.94
N PHE A 321 -5.18 -26.97 38.56
CA PHE A 321 -5.11 -25.52 38.80
C PHE A 321 -5.04 -25.19 40.30
N LEU A 322 -5.96 -25.75 41.09
CA LEU A 322 -6.00 -25.53 42.55
C LEU A 322 -4.79 -26.12 43.28
N SER A 323 -4.15 -27.14 42.70
CA SER A 323 -2.90 -27.72 43.23
C SER A 323 -1.67 -26.88 42.92
N ALA A 324 -1.68 -26.11 41.81
CA ALA A 324 -0.61 -25.19 41.46
C ALA A 324 -0.59 -23.95 42.37
N LEU A 325 -1.73 -23.57 42.97
CA LEU A 325 -1.82 -22.42 43.87
C LEU A 325 -1.23 -22.72 45.27
N PRO A 326 -0.35 -21.84 45.80
CA PRO A 326 0.09 -21.91 47.19
C PRO A 326 -1.08 -21.84 48.17
N LYS A 327 -1.05 -22.64 49.23
CA LYS A 327 -2.12 -22.66 50.26
C LYS A 327 -2.23 -21.36 51.06
N THR A 328 -1.21 -20.49 50.97
CA THR A 328 -1.11 -19.17 51.60
C THR A 328 -1.80 -18.06 50.81
N VAL A 329 -2.26 -18.33 49.59
CA VAL A 329 -2.83 -17.32 48.70
C VAL A 329 -4.10 -16.72 49.30
N LYS A 330 -4.21 -15.39 49.20
CA LYS A 330 -5.35 -14.59 49.67
C LYS A 330 -6.02 -13.85 48.52
N THR A 331 -5.25 -13.43 47.53
CA THR A 331 -5.74 -12.69 46.36
C THR A 331 -5.19 -13.34 45.10
N VAL A 332 -6.08 -13.62 44.15
CA VAL A 332 -5.78 -14.14 42.82
C VAL A 332 -6.18 -13.08 41.80
N GLY A 333 -5.20 -12.53 41.09
CA GLY A 333 -5.43 -11.59 40.00
C GLY A 333 -5.41 -12.30 38.65
N VAL A 334 -6.45 -12.17 37.83
CA VAL A 334 -6.46 -12.75 36.50
C VAL A 334 -6.09 -11.69 35.48
N LEU A 335 -5.07 -11.93 34.68
CA LEU A 335 -4.79 -11.12 33.49
C LEU A 335 -5.80 -11.52 32.41
N GLY A 336 -6.87 -10.75 32.32
CA GLY A 336 -8.01 -11.04 31.47
C GLY A 336 -7.98 -10.25 30.18
N GLN A 337 -7.59 -10.88 29.07
CA GLN A 337 -7.71 -10.22 27.77
C GLN A 337 -9.17 -10.15 27.33
N VAL A 338 -9.68 -8.94 27.14
CA VAL A 338 -11.02 -8.67 26.58
C VAL A 338 -10.91 -8.17 25.15
N GLN A 339 -12.01 -8.16 24.41
CA GLN A 339 -12.00 -7.96 22.95
C GLN A 339 -11.38 -6.64 22.48
N ASN A 340 -11.53 -5.54 23.23
CA ASN A 340 -11.06 -4.21 22.84
C ASN A 340 -11.00 -3.25 24.04
N ASP A 341 -10.49 -2.04 23.81
CA ASP A 341 -10.35 -0.99 24.83
C ASP A 341 -11.67 -0.53 25.46
N LEU A 342 -12.81 -0.65 24.75
CA LEU A 342 -14.13 -0.33 25.32
C LEU A 342 -14.52 -1.37 26.36
N ALA A 343 -14.34 -2.66 26.06
CA ALA A 343 -14.64 -3.76 26.99
C ALA A 343 -13.79 -3.69 28.28
N VAL A 344 -12.60 -3.08 28.22
CA VAL A 344 -11.78 -2.82 29.43
C VAL A 344 -12.52 -1.89 30.40
N GLN A 345 -13.27 -0.91 29.89
CA GLN A 345 -13.99 0.08 30.70
C GLN A 345 -15.38 -0.39 31.15
N GLU A 346 -15.97 -1.36 30.45
CA GLU A 346 -17.31 -1.87 30.76
C GLU A 346 -17.31 -2.81 31.97
N GLU A 347 -18.00 -2.47 33.06
CA GLU A 347 -18.01 -3.32 34.28
C GLU A 347 -18.54 -4.74 34.05
N GLY A 348 -19.50 -4.92 33.13
CA GLY A 348 -20.11 -6.22 32.86
C GLY A 348 -19.36 -7.10 31.86
N ALA A 349 -18.30 -6.60 31.24
CA ALA A 349 -17.47 -7.37 30.31
C ALA A 349 -16.31 -8.02 31.08
N HIS A 350 -16.25 -9.35 31.01
CA HIS A 350 -15.23 -10.18 31.62
C HIS A 350 -14.53 -11.06 30.59
N SER A 351 -13.29 -11.43 30.86
CA SER A 351 -12.54 -12.41 30.08
C SER A 351 -12.92 -13.84 30.45
N ALA A 352 -12.87 -14.74 29.47
CA ALA A 352 -13.18 -16.15 29.66
C ALA A 352 -12.29 -16.81 30.74
N LEU A 353 -11.01 -16.45 30.76
CA LEU A 353 -10.07 -16.93 31.78
C LEU A 353 -10.48 -16.50 33.20
N TYR A 354 -10.96 -15.26 33.37
CA TYR A 354 -11.43 -14.80 34.68
C TYR A 354 -12.65 -15.57 35.15
N GLU A 355 -13.60 -15.85 34.27
CA GLU A 355 -14.82 -16.58 34.61
C GLU A 355 -14.51 -18.00 35.09
N ASP A 356 -13.61 -18.73 34.42
CA ASP A 356 -13.19 -20.07 34.86
C ASP A 356 -12.41 -20.06 36.17
N VAL A 357 -11.45 -19.14 36.32
CA VAL A 357 -10.67 -19.04 37.56
C VAL A 357 -11.58 -18.66 38.73
N LEU A 358 -12.51 -17.74 38.52
CA LEU A 358 -13.52 -17.39 39.50
C LEU A 358 -14.38 -18.60 39.87
N ALA A 359 -14.82 -19.40 38.90
CA ALA A 359 -15.60 -20.61 39.14
C ALA A 359 -14.78 -21.63 39.96
N ALA A 360 -13.56 -21.96 39.53
CA ALA A 360 -12.67 -22.90 40.23
C ALA A 360 -12.41 -22.47 41.68
N LEU A 361 -12.14 -21.18 41.93
CA LEU A 361 -11.94 -20.64 43.27
C LEU A 361 -13.22 -20.58 44.11
N THR A 362 -14.39 -20.43 43.49
CA THR A 362 -15.68 -20.41 44.17
C THR A 362 -16.00 -21.75 44.81
N PHE A 363 -15.66 -22.85 44.12
CA PHE A 363 -15.94 -24.22 44.57
C PHE A 363 -14.72 -24.90 45.22
N ALA A 364 -13.57 -24.22 45.26
CA ALA A 364 -12.35 -24.75 45.85
C ALA A 364 -12.51 -25.13 47.32
N SER A 365 -11.92 -26.27 47.69
CA SER A 365 -11.74 -26.69 49.08
C SER A 365 -10.26 -26.76 49.43
N GLY A 366 -9.90 -26.53 50.70
CA GLY A 366 -8.52 -26.65 51.18
C GLY A 366 -7.74 -25.34 51.35
N PHE A 367 -8.37 -24.18 51.17
CA PHE A 367 -7.84 -22.87 51.62
C PHE A 367 -8.41 -22.49 52.99
N SER A 368 -7.63 -21.79 53.80
CA SER A 368 -8.06 -21.33 55.13
C SER A 368 -9.19 -20.28 55.06
N ALA A 369 -9.16 -19.45 54.04
CA ALA A 369 -10.24 -18.55 53.62
C ALA A 369 -10.28 -18.56 52.09
N ARG A 370 -11.46 -18.35 51.50
CA ARG A 370 -11.61 -18.27 50.04
C ARG A 370 -10.74 -17.12 49.51
N PRO A 371 -9.84 -17.37 48.55
CA PRO A 371 -9.09 -16.30 47.92
C PRO A 371 -10.02 -15.33 47.18
N GLU A 372 -9.75 -14.04 47.30
CA GLU A 372 -10.40 -12.99 46.51
C GLU A 372 -9.93 -13.10 45.05
N CYS A 373 -10.86 -13.12 44.09
CA CYS A 373 -10.54 -13.17 42.66
C CYS A 373 -10.79 -11.79 42.03
N VAL A 374 -9.73 -11.19 41.49
CA VAL A 374 -9.74 -9.84 40.91
C VAL A 374 -9.38 -9.94 39.43
N GLU A 375 -10.13 -9.28 38.56
CA GLU A 375 -9.78 -9.20 37.14
C GLU A 375 -8.93 -7.95 36.84
N ILE A 376 -7.84 -8.15 36.10
CA ILE A 376 -7.04 -7.08 35.51
C ILE A 376 -7.28 -7.15 34.00
N LYS A 377 -8.26 -6.38 33.53
CA LYS A 377 -8.64 -6.35 32.12
C LYS A 377 -7.61 -5.59 31.28
N TYR A 378 -7.33 -6.14 30.11
CA TYR A 378 -6.53 -5.48 29.08
C TYR A 378 -7.05 -5.84 27.69
N ALA A 379 -6.85 -4.94 26.73
CA ALA A 379 -7.19 -5.15 25.32
C ALA A 379 -5.98 -5.73 24.56
N PRO A 380 -6.16 -6.29 23.35
CA PRO A 380 -5.05 -6.76 22.51
C PRO A 380 -4.06 -5.64 22.15
N SER A 381 -4.51 -4.38 22.14
CA SER A 381 -3.70 -3.17 21.93
C SER A 381 -2.75 -2.86 23.11
N HIS A 382 -2.89 -3.53 24.25
CA HIS A 382 -2.05 -3.31 25.42
C HIS A 382 -0.63 -3.83 25.20
N SER A 383 0.36 -2.95 25.35
CA SER A 383 1.78 -3.33 25.30
C SER A 383 2.28 -3.78 26.67
N TRP A 384 2.68 -5.04 26.76
CA TRP A 384 3.30 -5.63 27.95
C TRP A 384 4.78 -5.27 28.02
N THR A 385 5.08 -4.32 28.89
CA THR A 385 6.45 -3.94 29.26
C THR A 385 6.74 -4.34 30.69
N LEU A 386 8.02 -4.32 31.07
CA LEU A 386 8.44 -4.58 32.44
C LEU A 386 7.72 -3.67 33.46
N VAL A 387 7.47 -2.42 33.08
CA VAL A 387 6.76 -1.42 33.88
C VAL A 387 5.30 -1.81 34.07
N ASN A 388 4.59 -2.09 32.98
CA ASN A 388 3.15 -2.38 33.04
C ASN A 388 2.86 -3.74 33.68
N ALA A 389 3.71 -4.75 33.42
CA ALA A 389 3.59 -6.05 34.07
C ALA A 389 3.87 -5.97 35.58
N THR A 390 4.85 -5.17 36.02
CA THR A 390 5.06 -4.90 37.45
C THR A 390 3.87 -4.14 38.06
N ALA A 391 3.28 -3.19 37.33
CA ALA A 391 2.08 -2.49 37.75
C ALA A 391 0.86 -3.43 37.90
N ALA A 392 0.78 -4.51 37.12
CA ALA A 392 -0.26 -5.52 37.28
C ALA A 392 -0.15 -6.26 38.62
N PHE A 393 1.06 -6.66 39.04
CA PHE A 393 1.28 -7.21 40.38
C PHE A 393 0.90 -6.20 41.47
N GLN A 394 1.22 -4.91 41.29
CA GLN A 394 0.87 -3.87 42.27
C GLN A 394 -0.63 -3.76 42.53
N ARG A 395 -1.49 -4.11 41.56
CA ARG A 395 -2.95 -4.05 41.71
C ARG A 395 -3.51 -5.12 42.66
N ILE A 396 -2.79 -6.20 42.89
CA ILE A 396 -3.22 -7.30 43.76
C ILE A 396 -2.47 -7.37 45.09
N VAL A 397 -1.44 -6.54 45.27
CA VAL A 397 -0.63 -6.50 46.49
C VAL A 397 -1.01 -5.27 47.32
N ALA A 398 -1.23 -5.46 48.63
CA ALA A 398 -1.59 -4.38 49.54
C ALA A 398 -0.44 -3.41 49.85
N GLN A 399 0.81 -3.86 49.75
CA GLN A 399 2.02 -3.06 49.95
C GLN A 399 2.65 -2.65 48.61
N PRO A 400 3.31 -1.47 48.52
CA PRO A 400 4.07 -1.11 47.34
C PRO A 400 5.22 -2.10 47.08
N LEU A 401 5.32 -2.60 45.85
CA LEU A 401 6.37 -3.51 45.41
C LEU A 401 7.70 -2.79 45.13
N LEU A 402 7.65 -1.48 44.90
CA LEU A 402 8.79 -0.61 44.62
C LEU A 402 8.69 0.64 45.51
N GLU A 403 9.75 0.95 46.27
CA GLU A 403 9.86 2.25 46.95
C GLU A 403 10.04 3.34 45.87
N ARG A 404 9.32 4.47 46.01
CA ARG A 404 9.25 5.58 45.05
C ARG A 404 10.55 6.40 44.90
N THR A 405 11.72 5.80 45.04
CA THR A 405 12.99 6.44 44.67
C THR A 405 13.33 6.02 43.25
N GLN A 406 13.28 6.99 42.33
CA GLN A 406 13.78 6.91 40.96
C GLN A 406 15.27 6.51 40.97
N GLU A 407 15.64 5.23 41.12
CA GLU A 407 17.05 4.84 40.88
C GLU A 407 17.29 3.36 40.53
N ASP A 408 16.42 2.41 40.89
CA ASP A 408 16.57 1.03 40.39
C ASP A 408 15.31 0.56 39.64
N ALA A 409 15.29 0.79 38.33
CA ALA A 409 14.36 0.09 37.46
C ALA A 409 14.59 -1.43 37.63
N LEU A 410 13.52 -2.22 37.77
CA LEU A 410 13.62 -3.68 37.84
C LEU A 410 14.49 -4.17 36.66
N GLN A 411 15.56 -4.91 36.93
CA GLN A 411 16.40 -5.51 35.90
C GLN A 411 16.25 -7.03 35.95
N LEU A 412 15.77 -7.63 34.85
CA LEU A 412 15.62 -9.08 34.74
C LEU A 412 16.90 -9.77 34.24
N LEU A 413 17.72 -9.04 33.49
CA LEU A 413 18.97 -9.52 32.91
C LEU A 413 20.17 -8.99 33.71
N ASP A 414 21.20 -9.83 33.85
CA ASP A 414 22.44 -9.45 34.53
C ASP A 414 23.31 -8.58 33.61
N ALA A 415 23.37 -7.27 33.91
CA ALA A 415 24.13 -6.29 33.16
C ALA A 415 25.66 -6.55 33.14
N ALA A 416 26.19 -7.42 34.02
CA ALA A 416 27.59 -7.81 34.00
C ALA A 416 27.90 -8.87 32.93
N THR A 417 26.92 -9.66 32.52
CA THR A 417 27.11 -10.80 31.61
C THR A 417 26.34 -10.70 30.31
N VAL A 418 25.23 -9.95 30.29
CA VAL A 418 24.41 -9.71 29.11
C VAL A 418 24.70 -8.32 28.57
N GLN A 419 24.94 -8.25 27.26
CA GLN A 419 25.11 -7.01 26.52
C GLN A 419 23.88 -6.77 25.65
N GLU A 420 23.35 -5.56 25.65
CA GLU A 420 22.14 -5.19 24.93
C GLU A 420 22.41 -4.02 23.98
N PHE A 421 21.90 -4.11 22.75
CA PHE A 421 22.09 -3.12 21.72
C PHE A 421 20.75 -2.81 21.04
N SER A 422 20.52 -1.53 20.71
CA SER A 422 19.33 -1.09 19.98
C SER A 422 19.73 -0.25 18.77
N PHE A 423 19.11 -0.53 17.63
CA PHE A 423 19.40 0.14 16.36
C PHE A 423 18.10 0.72 15.83
N TRP A 424 18.08 2.02 15.61
CA TRP A 424 16.92 2.80 15.18
C TRP A 424 17.24 3.38 13.81
N ASP A 425 16.51 2.96 12.79
CA ASP A 425 16.80 3.35 11.41
C ASP A 425 15.52 3.61 10.62
N THR A 426 15.67 4.21 9.45
CA THR A 426 14.57 4.34 8.48
C THR A 426 14.65 3.21 7.46
N ASP A 427 13.50 2.83 6.88
CA ASP A 427 13.46 1.70 5.95
C ASP A 427 14.36 1.91 4.71
N ASN A 428 14.55 3.17 4.29
CA ASN A 428 15.38 3.56 3.15
C ASN A 428 16.87 3.74 3.47
N SER A 429 17.25 3.63 4.73
CA SER A 429 18.63 3.86 5.13
C SER A 429 19.55 2.76 4.61
N ALA A 430 20.70 3.15 4.07
CA ALA A 430 21.75 2.22 3.65
C ALA A 430 22.26 1.34 4.81
N THR A 431 21.96 1.69 6.07
CA THR A 431 22.37 0.95 7.27
C THR A 431 21.28 0.02 7.84
N ASN A 432 20.06 0.03 7.29
CA ASN A 432 18.92 -0.77 7.80
C ASN A 432 19.27 -2.26 7.97
N GLY A 433 19.71 -2.91 6.88
CA GLY A 433 20.07 -4.35 6.91
C GLY A 433 21.35 -4.66 7.70
N ALA A 434 22.13 -3.65 8.06
CA ALA A 434 23.46 -3.82 8.63
C ALA A 434 23.42 -4.31 10.08
N ALA A 435 22.40 -3.93 10.85
CA ALA A 435 22.20 -4.39 12.23
C ALA A 435 21.93 -5.90 12.30
N ASN A 436 21.08 -6.43 11.42
CA ASN A 436 20.82 -7.87 11.34
C ASN A 436 22.10 -8.66 11.04
N VAL A 437 22.92 -8.17 10.11
CA VAL A 437 24.23 -8.77 9.78
C VAL A 437 25.19 -8.74 10.98
N LEU A 438 25.18 -7.69 11.80
CA LEU A 438 25.95 -7.66 13.05
C LEU A 438 25.49 -8.77 14.01
N GLY A 439 24.18 -8.95 14.18
CA GLY A 439 23.61 -10.04 14.98
C GLY A 439 24.11 -11.40 14.50
N GLN A 440 24.13 -11.63 13.18
CA GLN A 440 24.65 -12.86 12.58
C GLN A 440 26.12 -13.08 12.88
N ALA A 441 26.94 -12.04 12.74
CA ALA A 441 28.35 -12.16 12.99
C ALA A 441 28.67 -12.41 14.47
N LEU A 442 27.91 -11.80 15.38
CA LEU A 442 28.01 -12.07 16.82
C LEU A 442 27.57 -13.50 17.14
N ALA A 443 26.55 -14.02 16.47
CA ALA A 443 26.05 -15.38 16.65
C ALA A 443 27.06 -16.47 16.25
N LYS A 444 28.04 -16.16 15.39
CA LYS A 444 29.13 -17.08 15.02
C LYS A 444 30.13 -17.35 16.15
N ASP A 445 30.13 -16.54 17.20
CA ASP A 445 30.93 -16.84 18.38
C ASP A 445 30.23 -17.90 19.24
N ALA A 446 30.74 -19.14 19.17
CA ALA A 446 30.19 -20.28 19.90
C ALA A 446 30.18 -20.12 21.43
N SER A 447 30.95 -19.17 21.98
CA SER A 447 30.99 -18.88 23.42
C SER A 447 29.86 -17.95 23.88
N SER A 448 29.07 -17.41 22.96
CA SER A 448 27.93 -16.55 23.26
C SER A 448 26.65 -17.01 22.56
N ASN A 449 25.52 -16.65 23.15
CA ASN A 449 24.20 -16.77 22.56
C ASN A 449 23.72 -15.38 22.21
N VAL A 450 23.12 -15.26 21.03
CA VAL A 450 22.63 -14.00 20.49
C VAL A 450 21.14 -14.10 20.23
N THR A 451 20.40 -13.06 20.57
CA THR A 451 18.99 -12.94 20.19
C THR A 451 18.85 -11.67 19.37
N THR A 452 18.17 -11.77 18.23
CA THR A 452 17.90 -10.63 17.35
C THR A 452 16.39 -10.51 17.15
N SER A 453 15.86 -9.30 17.32
CA SER A 453 14.44 -8.97 17.09
C SER A 453 14.35 -7.73 16.22
N VAL A 454 13.44 -7.73 15.25
CA VAL A 454 13.21 -6.63 14.31
C VAL A 454 11.74 -6.24 14.37
N VAL A 455 11.47 -4.94 14.47
CA VAL A 455 10.12 -4.37 14.52
C VAL A 455 10.02 -3.24 13.51
N HIS A 456 8.93 -3.21 12.73
CA HIS A 456 8.65 -2.16 11.75
C HIS A 456 7.46 -1.30 12.16
N ASP A 457 7.66 0.02 12.08
CA ASP A 457 6.64 1.06 12.22
C ASP A 457 6.54 1.87 10.93
N ASN A 458 5.56 1.51 10.11
CA ASN A 458 5.33 2.06 8.80
C ASN A 458 4.64 3.44 8.83
N PHE A 459 4.17 3.90 10.00
CA PHE A 459 3.43 5.15 10.11
C PHE A 459 4.32 6.36 10.40
N VAL A 460 5.50 6.17 10.96
CA VAL A 460 6.43 7.24 11.28
C VAL A 460 7.43 7.44 10.14
N GLN A 461 7.61 8.69 9.66
CA GLN A 461 8.63 9.10 8.67
C GLN A 461 8.68 8.28 7.37
N GLY A 462 7.59 7.58 7.00
CA GLY A 462 7.55 6.71 5.82
C GLY A 462 8.31 5.40 6.00
N GLY A 463 8.37 4.88 7.23
CA GLY A 463 8.96 3.60 7.60
C GLY A 463 10.15 3.73 8.55
N ILE A 464 9.95 3.35 9.82
CA ILE A 464 11.01 3.15 10.83
C ILE A 464 11.18 1.66 11.10
N VAL A 465 12.42 1.25 11.29
CA VAL A 465 12.80 -0.07 11.77
C VAL A 465 13.59 0.05 13.07
N ARG A 466 13.23 -0.81 14.03
CA ARG A 466 14.02 -1.03 15.23
C ARG A 466 14.56 -2.46 15.23
N THR A 467 15.87 -2.60 15.35
CA THR A 467 16.52 -3.89 15.57
C THR A 467 17.11 -3.92 16.98
N ASP A 468 16.76 -4.93 17.76
CA ASP A 468 17.33 -5.17 19.08
C ASP A 468 18.22 -6.42 19.03
N ILE A 469 19.42 -6.33 19.62
CA ILE A 469 20.37 -7.45 19.72
C ILE A 469 20.76 -7.64 21.18
N ARG A 470 20.63 -8.87 21.68
CA ARG A 470 21.13 -9.27 22.99
C ARG A 470 22.21 -10.32 22.84
N LYS A 471 23.29 -10.21 23.61
CA LYS A 471 24.41 -11.16 23.62
C LYS A 471 24.74 -11.55 25.04
N GLY A 472 24.77 -12.86 25.33
CA GLY A 472 25.09 -13.36 26.67
C GLY A 472 25.73 -14.75 26.67
N PRO A 473 26.25 -15.21 27.81
CA PRO A 473 26.89 -16.54 27.92
C PRO A 473 25.88 -17.70 27.91
N LYS A 474 24.61 -17.40 28.19
CA LYS A 474 23.51 -18.35 28.21
C LYS A 474 22.41 -17.87 27.26
N THR A 475 21.54 -18.78 26.90
CA THR A 475 20.28 -18.52 26.23
C THR A 475 19.47 -17.46 27.00
N ILE A 476 18.92 -16.49 26.28
CA ILE A 476 18.24 -15.32 26.86
C ILE A 476 16.76 -15.39 26.50
N ASP A 477 15.89 -15.52 27.50
CA ASP A 477 14.45 -15.38 27.33
C ASP A 477 14.04 -13.97 27.78
N ALA A 478 13.77 -13.07 26.84
CA ALA A 478 13.43 -11.68 27.14
C ALA A 478 12.35 -11.19 26.16
N PRO A 479 11.07 -11.49 26.43
CA PRO A 479 9.95 -11.25 25.50
C PRO A 479 9.51 -9.77 25.43
N TYR A 480 10.45 -8.83 25.58
CA TYR A 480 10.22 -7.39 25.61
C TYR A 480 11.33 -6.65 24.84
N SER A 481 11.07 -5.43 24.38
CA SER A 481 12.08 -4.56 23.73
C SER A 481 13.26 -4.26 24.65
N VAL A 482 14.44 -4.04 24.10
CA VAL A 482 15.60 -3.58 24.89
C VAL A 482 15.25 -2.25 25.57
N ASN A 483 15.44 -2.18 26.89
CA ASN A 483 15.19 -0.97 27.68
C ASN A 483 16.45 -0.43 28.37
N SER A 484 17.57 -1.16 28.26
CA SER A 484 18.81 -0.89 28.99
C SER A 484 20.05 -1.08 28.09
N ALA A 485 20.01 -0.60 26.84
CA ALA A 485 21.06 -0.78 25.84
C ALA A 485 22.41 -0.20 26.29
N ASP A 486 23.48 -0.99 26.13
CA ASP A 486 24.87 -0.55 26.26
C ASP A 486 25.24 0.47 25.20
N VAL A 487 24.79 0.21 23.96
CA VAL A 487 25.02 1.06 22.80
C VAL A 487 23.71 1.15 21.99
N ALA A 488 23.28 2.37 21.71
CA ALA A 488 22.24 2.64 20.72
C ALA A 488 22.82 3.26 19.45
N PHE A 489 22.22 2.94 18.30
CA PHE A 489 22.52 3.58 17.02
C PHE A 489 21.27 4.25 16.45
N VAL A 490 21.45 5.44 15.88
CA VAL A 490 20.41 6.21 15.18
C VAL A 490 20.90 6.49 13.76
N GLY A 491 20.25 5.87 12.77
CA GLY A 491 20.63 5.98 11.36
C GLY A 491 20.27 7.31 10.70
N GLU A 492 19.29 8.03 11.25
CA GLU A 492 18.95 9.39 10.84
C GLU A 492 18.69 10.31 12.02
N ILE A 493 19.42 11.44 12.10
CA ILE A 493 19.29 12.43 13.18
C ILE A 493 17.86 12.95 13.41
N LYS A 494 17.01 12.95 12.36
CA LYS A 494 15.60 13.37 12.45
C LYS A 494 14.75 12.46 13.34
N LEU A 495 15.14 11.21 13.55
CA LEU A 495 14.42 10.30 14.43
C LEU A 495 14.36 10.82 15.88
N LEU A 496 15.36 11.60 16.29
CA LEU A 496 15.44 12.15 17.65
C LEU A 496 14.33 13.15 17.97
N SER A 497 13.70 13.78 16.95
CA SER A 497 12.57 14.68 17.17
C SER A 497 11.22 13.96 17.26
N GLU A 498 11.15 12.69 16.88
CA GLU A 498 9.92 11.89 16.86
C GLU A 498 9.88 10.85 17.99
N LEU A 499 11.05 10.36 18.42
CA LEU A 499 11.19 9.26 19.39
C LEU A 499 12.18 9.60 20.50
N ASP A 500 11.86 9.19 21.73
CA ASP A 500 12.80 9.19 22.85
C ASP A 500 13.68 7.94 22.81
N VAL A 501 14.63 7.92 21.87
CA VAL A 501 15.60 6.81 21.71
C VAL A 501 16.41 6.56 22.99
N LEU A 502 16.65 7.60 23.80
CA LEU A 502 17.45 7.46 25.02
C LEU A 502 16.70 6.70 26.11
N ALA A 503 15.37 6.62 26.06
CA ALA A 503 14.59 5.82 26.98
C ALA A 503 14.99 4.33 26.99
N SER A 504 15.56 3.82 25.88
CA SER A 504 16.06 2.44 25.79
C SER A 504 17.55 2.28 26.10
N VAL A 505 18.28 3.36 26.38
CA VAL A 505 19.73 3.35 26.64
C VAL A 505 19.96 3.34 28.15
N LYS A 506 20.96 2.60 28.64
CA LYS A 506 21.29 2.62 30.07
C LYS A 506 22.05 3.89 30.48
N ASP A 507 22.05 4.20 31.78
CA ASP A 507 22.85 5.29 32.32
C ASP A 507 24.35 5.02 32.09
N SER A 508 25.10 6.07 31.76
CA SER A 508 26.49 5.97 31.28
C SER A 508 26.69 5.08 30.05
N GLY A 509 25.62 4.80 29.30
CA GLY A 509 25.66 4.09 28.02
C GLY A 509 26.28 4.92 26.90
N LYS A 510 26.23 4.40 25.67
CA LYS A 510 26.77 5.08 24.48
C LYS A 510 25.70 5.21 23.41
N ILE A 511 25.74 6.29 22.65
CA ILE A 511 24.87 6.48 21.48
C ILE A 511 25.69 6.93 20.27
N ILE A 512 25.42 6.33 19.13
CA ILE A 512 26.01 6.67 17.83
C ILE A 512 24.91 7.26 16.96
N VAL A 513 25.09 8.48 16.47
CA VAL A 513 24.13 9.14 15.58
C VAL A 513 24.79 9.38 14.22
N LYS A 514 24.19 8.84 13.15
CA LYS A 514 24.62 9.13 11.78
C LYS A 514 24.13 10.52 11.38
N ALA A 515 25.06 11.40 11.03
CA ALA A 515 24.78 12.78 10.65
C ALA A 515 25.82 13.29 9.65
N SER A 516 25.47 13.25 8.36
CA SER A 516 26.37 13.59 7.26
C SER A 516 26.45 15.11 7.04
N GLY A 517 27.67 15.65 6.94
CA GLY A 517 27.93 17.04 6.53
C GLY A 517 27.57 18.12 7.56
N ILE A 518 27.31 17.74 8.81
CA ILE A 518 26.99 18.69 9.89
C ILE A 518 28.27 19.12 10.59
N LYS A 519 28.53 20.43 10.58
CA LYS A 519 29.65 21.01 11.34
C LYS A 519 29.35 21.06 12.84
N GLU A 520 30.40 21.11 13.65
CA GLU A 520 30.31 21.07 15.10
C GLU A 520 29.48 22.22 15.69
N ASP A 521 29.59 23.42 15.11
CA ASP A 521 28.83 24.63 15.48
C ASP A 521 27.34 24.58 15.09
N GLU A 522 26.96 23.67 14.18
CA GLU A 522 25.58 23.46 13.75
C GLU A 522 24.92 22.24 14.43
N LEU A 523 25.72 21.33 14.99
CA LEU A 523 25.24 20.07 15.59
C LEU A 523 24.29 20.32 16.76
N GLU A 524 24.62 21.25 17.65
CA GLU A 524 23.79 21.58 18.81
C GLU A 524 22.38 22.04 18.41
N LYS A 525 22.26 22.78 17.30
CA LYS A 525 20.96 23.26 16.78
C LYS A 525 20.11 22.15 16.15
N LYS A 526 20.73 21.03 15.78
CA LYS A 526 20.07 19.88 15.14
C LYS A 526 19.65 18.83 16.15
N LEU A 527 20.22 18.84 17.36
CA LEU A 527 19.86 17.93 18.44
C LEU A 527 18.71 18.51 19.28
N PRO A 528 17.61 17.77 19.47
CA PRO A 528 16.51 18.20 20.33
C PRO A 528 16.98 18.50 21.76
N GLN A 529 16.37 19.49 22.42
CA GLN A 529 16.73 19.88 23.78
C GLN A 529 16.53 18.74 24.78
N SER A 530 15.42 18.00 24.68
CA SER A 530 15.14 16.83 25.52
C SER A 530 16.25 15.77 25.42
N PHE A 531 16.75 15.54 24.21
CA PHE A 531 17.86 14.63 23.94
C PHE A 531 19.18 15.11 24.54
N ARG A 532 19.52 16.41 24.37
CA ARG A 532 20.72 17.02 24.97
C ARG A 532 20.70 16.92 26.50
N LEU A 533 19.56 17.24 27.10
CA LEU A 533 19.34 17.19 28.55
C LEU A 533 19.52 15.77 29.10
N ALA A 534 18.87 14.79 28.46
CA ALA A 534 18.96 13.39 28.88
C ALA A 534 20.40 12.83 28.76
N ILE A 535 21.14 13.21 27.70
CA ILE A 535 22.57 12.84 27.56
C ILE A 535 23.39 13.36 28.74
N ALA A 536 23.24 14.65 29.08
CA ALA A 536 24.02 15.28 30.13
C ALA A 536 23.67 14.74 31.52
N GLN A 537 22.39 14.59 31.83
CA GLN A 537 21.92 14.12 33.14
C GLN A 537 22.29 12.65 33.40
N ARG A 538 22.26 11.81 32.36
CA ARG A 538 22.48 10.36 32.50
C ARG A 538 23.90 9.93 32.16
N GLY A 539 24.78 10.89 31.85
CA GLY A 539 26.19 10.65 31.52
C GLY A 539 26.42 9.83 30.25
N ILE A 540 25.51 9.89 29.28
CA ILE A 540 25.58 9.07 28.05
C ILE A 540 26.66 9.62 27.12
N ALA A 541 27.53 8.75 26.59
CA ALA A 541 28.56 9.15 25.64
C ALA A 541 28.02 9.27 24.20
N LEU A 542 28.09 10.47 23.63
CA LEU A 542 27.63 10.76 22.26
C LEU A 542 28.77 10.61 21.23
N PHE A 543 28.50 9.82 20.19
CA PHE A 543 29.36 9.67 19.01
C PHE A 543 28.58 10.09 17.76
N ILE A 544 29.22 10.87 16.89
CA ILE A 544 28.67 11.26 15.58
C ILE A 544 29.42 10.51 14.49
N LEU A 545 28.66 9.88 13.61
CA LEU A 545 29.15 9.18 12.42
C LEU A 545 28.80 10.01 11.18
N ASP A 546 29.82 10.67 10.62
CA ASP A 546 29.70 11.58 9.48
C ASP A 546 30.19 10.89 8.20
N ILE A 547 29.35 10.01 7.65
CA ILE A 547 29.65 9.34 6.39
C ILE A 547 29.28 10.31 5.25
N PRO A 548 30.23 10.75 4.40
CA PRO A 548 29.90 11.59 3.25
C PRO A 548 28.97 10.83 2.30
N ALA A 549 28.08 11.53 1.60
CA ALA A 549 27.21 10.90 0.61
C ALA A 549 28.07 10.23 -0.48
N THR A 550 28.22 8.90 -0.41
CA THR A 550 28.91 8.10 -1.42
C THR A 550 27.89 7.44 -2.34
N GLU A 551 28.27 7.14 -3.58
CA GLU A 551 27.43 6.37 -4.51
C GLU A 551 27.35 4.87 -4.13
N ASP A 552 28.10 4.40 -3.12
CA ASP A 552 28.20 2.99 -2.73
C ASP A 552 27.57 2.71 -1.36
N ALA A 553 26.29 2.34 -1.37
CA ALA A 553 25.52 1.98 -0.18
C ALA A 553 26.14 0.82 0.64
N THR A 554 26.93 -0.05 0.00
CA THR A 554 27.60 -1.17 0.67
C THR A 554 28.70 -0.67 1.60
N LEU A 555 29.44 0.34 1.16
CA LEU A 555 30.51 0.93 1.95
C LEU A 555 29.96 1.69 3.17
N ASP A 556 28.83 2.40 3.02
CA ASP A 556 28.09 3.04 4.11
C ASP A 556 27.72 2.03 5.22
N SER A 557 27.12 0.90 4.82
CA SER A 557 26.74 -0.19 5.71
C SER A 557 27.93 -0.76 6.47
N ILE A 558 29.02 -1.07 5.76
CA ILE A 558 30.26 -1.61 6.34
C ILE A 558 30.93 -0.59 7.29
N THR A 559 30.91 0.70 6.93
CA THR A 559 31.48 1.78 7.75
C THR A 559 30.71 1.94 9.06
N PHE A 560 29.38 1.89 9.02
CA PHE A 560 28.56 1.82 10.23
C PHE A 560 28.89 0.59 11.09
N GLN A 561 28.98 -0.60 10.49
CA GLN A 561 29.29 -1.83 11.24
C GLN A 561 30.65 -1.72 11.94
N ALA A 562 31.66 -1.20 11.25
CA ALA A 562 32.98 -0.96 11.84
C ALA A 562 32.93 0.09 12.98
N ALA A 563 32.18 1.19 12.79
CA ALA A 563 32.00 2.21 13.81
C ALA A 563 31.33 1.64 15.08
N PHE A 564 30.27 0.84 14.90
CA PHE A 564 29.59 0.17 15.99
C PHE A 564 30.54 -0.74 16.77
N LEU A 565 31.34 -1.57 16.09
CA LEU A 565 32.31 -2.45 16.77
C LEU A 565 33.36 -1.68 17.56
N ARG A 566 33.85 -0.55 17.05
CA ARG A 566 34.81 0.30 17.75
C ARG A 566 34.24 0.86 19.05
N VAL A 567 32.97 1.27 19.03
CA VAL A 567 32.28 1.86 20.18
C VAL A 567 31.84 0.79 21.19
N ALA A 568 31.26 -0.31 20.71
CA ALA A 568 30.75 -1.40 21.54
C ALA A 568 31.86 -2.31 22.09
N PHE A 569 32.91 -2.58 21.30
CA PHE A 569 33.97 -3.55 21.60
C PHE A 569 35.38 -2.98 21.33
N PRO A 570 35.78 -1.86 21.97
CA PRO A 570 37.03 -1.15 21.66
C PRO A 570 38.29 -2.01 21.83
N SER A 571 38.32 -2.93 22.80
CA SER A 571 39.46 -3.82 23.04
C SER A 571 39.55 -4.99 22.06
N LEU A 572 38.51 -5.25 21.26
CA LEU A 572 38.41 -6.39 20.35
C LEU A 572 38.20 -5.96 18.89
N GLU A 573 38.26 -4.66 18.59
CA GLU A 573 37.92 -4.08 17.28
C GLU A 573 38.59 -4.81 16.11
N ALA A 574 39.93 -4.89 16.09
CA ALA A 574 40.68 -5.49 14.99
C ALA A 574 40.33 -6.97 14.76
N VAL A 575 40.03 -7.71 15.83
CA VAL A 575 39.64 -9.13 15.77
C VAL A 575 38.19 -9.26 15.28
N ALA A 576 37.30 -8.40 15.77
CA ALA A 576 35.88 -8.39 15.39
C ALA A 576 35.69 -8.00 13.92
N ILE A 577 36.38 -6.95 13.45
CA ILE A 577 36.38 -6.53 12.04
C ILE A 577 36.87 -7.66 11.13
N LYS A 578 37.96 -8.35 11.51
CA LYS A 578 38.48 -9.47 10.71
C LYS A 578 37.50 -10.65 10.61
N LYS A 579 36.78 -10.96 11.70
CA LYS A 579 35.74 -12.02 11.72
C LYS A 579 34.53 -11.64 10.87
N LEU A 580 34.10 -10.38 10.92
CA LEU A 580 33.01 -9.83 10.10
C LEU A 580 33.38 -9.82 8.61
N ALA A 581 34.57 -9.33 8.28
CA ALA A 581 35.12 -9.36 6.93
C ALA A 581 35.16 -10.78 6.34
N ALA A 582 35.57 -11.78 7.13
CA ALA A 582 35.58 -13.19 6.72
C ALA A 582 34.17 -13.77 6.56
N THR A 583 33.19 -13.24 7.29
CA THR A 583 31.78 -13.66 7.22
C THR A 583 31.09 -13.13 5.97
N LEU A 584 31.40 -11.90 5.56
CA LEU A 584 30.74 -11.22 4.44
C LEU A 584 31.49 -11.32 3.12
N GLY A 585 32.73 -11.84 3.11
CA GLY A 585 33.53 -11.95 1.90
C GLY A 585 34.07 -10.61 1.37
N SER A 586 34.19 -9.59 2.23
CA SER A 586 34.48 -8.20 1.82
C SER A 586 35.68 -7.58 2.57
N ALA A 587 36.77 -8.33 2.73
CA ALA A 587 37.91 -7.90 3.56
C ALA A 587 38.55 -6.56 3.14
N GLU A 588 38.61 -6.26 1.84
CA GLU A 588 39.14 -4.98 1.35
C GLU A 588 38.26 -3.78 1.73
N LEU A 589 36.93 -3.94 1.68
CA LEU A 589 35.98 -2.88 2.05
C LEU A 589 36.03 -2.59 3.56
N PHE A 590 36.14 -3.63 4.38
CA PHE A 590 36.31 -3.47 5.83
C PHE A 590 37.63 -2.77 6.19
N SER A 591 38.72 -3.03 5.46
CA SER A 591 39.99 -2.32 5.67
C SER A 591 39.86 -0.83 5.35
N LYS A 592 39.25 -0.50 4.21
CA LYS A 592 38.99 0.90 3.81
C LYS A 592 38.07 1.62 4.80
N ALA A 593 37.02 0.94 5.25
CA ALA A 593 36.11 1.48 6.27
C ALA A 593 36.84 1.72 7.60
N ALA A 594 37.65 0.78 8.08
CA ALA A 594 38.42 0.95 9.31
C ALA A 594 39.40 2.14 9.25
N GLU A 595 40.02 2.37 8.09
CA GLU A 595 40.89 3.53 7.84
C GLU A 595 40.09 4.85 7.82
N SER A 596 38.88 4.87 7.25
CA SER A 596 38.06 6.07 7.19
C SER A 596 37.47 6.47 8.55
N LEU A 597 37.31 5.53 9.49
CA LEU A 597 36.75 5.82 10.82
C LEU A 597 37.53 6.89 11.60
N GLU A 598 38.83 7.05 11.37
CA GLU A 598 39.64 8.10 12.02
C GLU A 598 39.18 9.53 11.65
N THR A 599 38.48 9.68 10.51
CA THR A 599 37.97 10.97 10.05
C THR A 599 36.45 11.09 10.18
N VAL A 600 35.71 9.98 10.06
CA VAL A 600 34.24 10.01 10.03
C VAL A 600 33.56 9.75 11.38
N LEU A 601 34.22 9.11 12.34
CA LEU A 601 33.65 8.84 13.67
C LEU A 601 34.28 9.75 14.73
N ARG A 602 33.46 10.62 15.34
CA ARG A 602 33.91 11.57 16.37
C ARG A 602 33.13 11.42 17.66
N LYS A 603 33.82 11.44 18.80
CA LYS A 603 33.20 11.55 20.13
C LYS A 603 32.95 13.03 20.44
N ILE A 604 31.75 13.37 20.87
CA ILE A 604 31.37 14.74 21.23
C ILE A 604 31.61 14.98 22.72
N GLU A 605 32.26 16.09 23.05
CA GLU A 605 32.35 16.57 24.43
C GLU A 605 31.01 17.22 24.80
N VAL A 606 30.33 16.67 25.82
CA VAL A 606 29.03 17.16 26.27
C VAL A 606 29.24 18.42 27.12
N PRO A 607 28.76 19.60 26.70
CA PRO A 607 28.91 20.83 27.47
C PRO A 607 28.07 20.79 28.76
N GLU A 608 28.56 21.41 29.84
CA GLU A 608 27.79 21.52 31.10
C GLU A 608 26.46 22.27 30.91
N SER A 609 26.38 23.17 29.93
CA SER A 609 25.15 23.90 29.59
C SER A 609 24.00 22.99 29.13
N TRP A 610 24.28 21.77 28.68
CA TRP A 610 23.22 20.81 28.31
C TRP A 610 22.48 20.24 29.53
N ALA A 611 23.08 20.29 30.72
CA ALA A 611 22.45 19.79 31.94
C ALA A 611 21.38 20.73 32.51
N THR A 612 21.34 21.99 32.06
CA THR A 612 20.38 23.00 32.49
C THR A 612 19.25 23.17 31.48
N PRO A 613 17.98 23.06 31.88
CA PRO A 613 16.85 23.40 31.01
C PRO A 613 16.86 24.91 30.68
N GLU A 614 16.50 25.27 29.45
CA GLU A 614 16.44 26.69 29.01
C GLU A 614 15.23 27.38 29.66
N GLU A 615 15.42 28.59 30.21
CA GLU A 615 14.46 29.29 31.10
C GLU A 615 13.14 29.74 30.43
N ASP A 616 12.98 29.59 29.10
CA ASP A 616 11.82 30.03 28.31
C ASP A 616 11.27 28.95 27.35
N ALA A 617 11.61 27.67 27.53
CA ALA A 617 11.11 26.59 26.68
C ALA A 617 9.75 26.06 27.18
N ASP A 618 8.75 25.98 26.28
CA ASP A 618 7.49 25.27 26.54
C ASP A 618 7.78 23.83 27.02
N GLU A 619 6.93 23.27 27.90
CA GLU A 619 7.07 21.87 28.32
C GLU A 619 7.13 20.97 27.07
N PRO A 620 8.23 20.25 26.83
CA PRO A 620 8.39 19.47 25.61
C PRO A 620 7.34 18.36 25.59
N ALA A 621 6.67 18.21 24.45
CA ALA A 621 5.75 17.10 24.23
C ALA A 621 6.47 15.77 24.51
N LYS A 622 5.85 14.91 25.31
CA LYS A 622 6.44 13.62 25.69
C LYS A 622 6.50 12.71 24.46
N LEU A 623 7.70 12.48 23.93
CA LEU A 623 7.93 11.59 22.80
C LEU A 623 7.69 10.12 23.20
N PRO A 624 7.23 9.26 22.27
CA PRO A 624 7.17 7.82 22.50
C PRO A 624 8.55 7.22 22.79
N ALA A 625 8.62 6.34 23.78
CA ALA A 625 9.85 5.64 24.17
C ALA A 625 10.15 4.38 23.33
N ASP A 626 9.17 3.91 22.54
CA ASP A 626 9.30 2.76 21.66
C ASP A 626 8.42 2.96 20.41
N ILE A 627 8.68 2.18 19.37
CA ILE A 627 7.87 2.14 18.15
C ILE A 627 6.70 1.15 18.27
N GLN A 628 5.66 1.36 17.46
CA GLN A 628 4.54 0.44 17.38
C GLN A 628 4.76 -0.56 16.24
N ALA A 629 4.59 -1.86 16.52
CA ALA A 629 4.61 -2.87 15.47
C ALA A 629 3.38 -2.68 14.57
N THR A 630 3.59 -2.25 13.33
CA THR A 630 2.50 -2.02 12.36
C THR A 630 2.57 -2.97 11.17
N SER A 631 3.73 -3.59 10.95
CA SER A 631 4.01 -4.49 9.85
C SER A 631 5.14 -5.46 10.21
N PHE A 632 5.20 -6.60 9.53
CA PHE A 632 6.36 -7.51 9.59
C PHE A 632 7.36 -7.27 8.47
N SER A 633 6.99 -6.44 7.49
CA SER A 633 7.85 -5.99 6.40
C SER A 633 8.09 -4.48 6.50
N PRO A 634 9.22 -3.99 5.99
CA PRO A 634 9.44 -2.54 5.85
C PRO A 634 8.30 -1.90 5.08
N PHE A 635 8.12 -0.59 5.28
CA PHE A 635 7.21 0.20 4.48
C PHE A 635 7.66 0.07 3.02
N GLY A 636 6.86 -0.68 2.26
CA GLY A 636 6.94 -0.64 0.82
C GLY A 636 6.57 0.77 0.41
N LYS A 637 7.57 1.66 0.33
CA LYS A 637 7.49 2.74 -0.66
C LYS A 637 7.32 1.99 -1.96
N ALA A 638 6.09 1.92 -2.41
CA ALA A 638 5.87 1.87 -3.82
C ALA A 638 6.50 3.18 -4.36
N GLU A 639 7.83 3.18 -4.54
CA GLU A 639 8.29 3.54 -5.86
C GLU A 639 7.50 2.62 -6.76
N ILE A 640 6.40 3.16 -7.29
CA ILE A 640 5.72 2.58 -8.41
C ILE A 640 6.71 2.75 -9.56
N GLU A 641 7.80 1.99 -9.54
CA GLU A 641 8.34 1.44 -10.77
C GLU A 641 7.24 0.50 -11.24
N GLU A 642 6.41 1.03 -12.15
CA GLU A 642 5.27 0.31 -12.70
C GLU A 642 5.71 -1.10 -13.15
N PRO A 643 5.25 -2.21 -12.53
CA PRO A 643 5.54 -3.52 -13.05
C PRO A 643 4.91 -3.61 -14.44
N SER A 644 5.72 -3.72 -15.48
CA SER A 644 5.32 -3.90 -16.88
C SER A 644 4.77 -5.30 -17.11
N VAL A 645 3.57 -5.60 -16.59
CA VAL A 645 2.82 -6.78 -17.03
C VAL A 645 1.32 -6.47 -16.98
N LEU A 646 0.70 -6.31 -18.16
CA LEU A 646 -0.76 -6.35 -18.28
C LEU A 646 -1.22 -7.77 -17.92
N ARG A 647 -2.16 -7.90 -16.97
CA ARG A 647 -2.62 -9.20 -16.43
C ARG A 647 -3.36 -10.06 -17.47
N ASP A 648 -3.36 -11.38 -17.24
CA ASP A 648 -3.99 -12.40 -18.09
C ASP A 648 -5.53 -12.25 -18.13
N TRP A 649 -6.18 -12.74 -19.20
CA TRP A 649 -7.64 -12.71 -19.38
C TRP A 649 -8.40 -13.36 -18.22
N GLN A 650 -7.74 -14.26 -17.47
CA GLN A 650 -8.27 -14.93 -16.30
C GLN A 650 -8.57 -13.96 -15.16
N ASP A 651 -7.76 -12.91 -14.98
CA ASP A 651 -7.98 -11.91 -13.95
C ASP A 651 -9.07 -10.93 -14.34
N ALA A 652 -9.15 -10.58 -15.62
CA ALA A 652 -10.31 -9.88 -16.19
C ALA A 652 -11.60 -10.68 -15.99
N ALA A 653 -11.56 -12.00 -16.22
CA ALA A 653 -12.69 -12.89 -16.03
C ALA A 653 -13.11 -12.98 -14.55
N LYS A 654 -12.15 -13.12 -13.63
CA LYS A 654 -12.41 -13.07 -12.17
C LYS A 654 -13.04 -11.73 -11.77
N ALA A 655 -12.49 -10.61 -12.25
CA ALA A 655 -13.00 -9.27 -11.95
C ALA A 655 -14.42 -9.05 -12.49
N LEU A 656 -14.77 -9.62 -13.65
CA LEU A 656 -16.11 -9.54 -14.22
C LEU A 656 -17.11 -10.49 -13.57
N LEU A 657 -16.68 -11.68 -13.15
CA LEU A 657 -17.51 -12.69 -12.46
C LEU A 657 -17.80 -12.27 -11.02
N PHE A 658 -16.85 -11.62 -10.34
CA PHE A 658 -16.93 -11.24 -8.92
C PHE A 658 -16.84 -9.71 -8.76
N LYS A 659 -17.78 -8.98 -9.38
CA LYS A 659 -17.77 -7.51 -9.43
C LYS A 659 -17.67 -6.84 -8.05
N GLU A 660 -18.31 -7.43 -7.04
CA GLU A 660 -18.34 -6.94 -5.66
C GLU A 660 -16.96 -7.05 -4.99
N THR A 661 -16.24 -8.14 -5.26
CA THR A 661 -14.91 -8.43 -4.69
C THR A 661 -13.82 -7.54 -5.30
N TYR A 662 -13.93 -7.26 -6.60
CA TYR A 662 -12.93 -6.48 -7.35
C TYR A 662 -13.31 -5.00 -7.52
N GLY A 663 -14.45 -4.57 -6.95
CA GLY A 663 -14.97 -3.21 -7.14
C GLY A 663 -15.27 -2.87 -8.61
N THR A 664 -15.46 -3.88 -9.47
CA THR A 664 -15.60 -3.72 -10.92
C THR A 664 -16.94 -3.08 -11.25
N GLN A 665 -16.90 -1.90 -11.85
CA GLN A 665 -18.08 -1.19 -12.29
C GLN A 665 -18.19 -1.21 -13.82
N THR A 666 -19.43 -1.24 -14.32
CA THR A 666 -19.70 -1.06 -15.75
C THR A 666 -20.18 0.37 -15.95
N ALA A 667 -19.33 1.20 -16.53
CA ALA A 667 -19.65 2.57 -16.88
C ALA A 667 -19.20 2.89 -18.31
N LEU A 668 -19.78 3.95 -18.89
CA LEU A 668 -19.40 4.45 -20.20
C LEU A 668 -18.15 5.32 -20.04
N ARG A 669 -17.00 4.90 -20.59
CA ARG A 669 -15.70 5.59 -20.45
C ARG A 669 -15.36 5.92 -18.99
N PRO A 670 -15.21 4.89 -18.12
CA PRO A 670 -14.82 5.07 -16.71
C PRO A 670 -13.44 5.70 -16.56
N ASP A 671 -12.62 5.65 -17.62
CA ASP A 671 -11.32 6.29 -17.68
C ASP A 671 -11.34 7.82 -17.59
N LEU A 672 -12.51 8.46 -17.66
CA LEU A 672 -12.63 9.91 -17.68
C LEU A 672 -13.33 10.45 -16.44
N ALA A 673 -12.77 11.50 -15.84
CA ALA A 673 -13.42 12.20 -14.74
C ALA A 673 -14.67 12.99 -15.17
N THR A 674 -14.81 13.28 -16.47
CA THR A 674 -15.95 14.02 -17.03
C THR A 674 -17.10 13.08 -17.33
N LYS A 675 -18.31 13.44 -16.89
CA LYS A 675 -19.53 12.68 -17.18
C LYS A 675 -19.75 12.54 -18.70
N THR A 676 -19.89 11.30 -19.15
CA THR A 676 -20.15 10.94 -20.55
C THR A 676 -21.59 10.51 -20.77
N PHE A 677 -22.02 10.57 -22.02
CA PHE A 677 -23.36 10.24 -22.45
C PHE A 677 -23.31 9.50 -23.78
N THR A 678 -24.24 8.57 -24.00
CA THR A 678 -24.48 7.99 -25.31
C THR A 678 -25.61 8.74 -25.99
N VAL A 679 -25.34 9.25 -27.19
CA VAL A 679 -26.33 9.91 -28.05
C VAL A 679 -26.37 9.20 -29.41
N HIS A 680 -27.44 9.40 -30.20
CA HIS A 680 -27.58 8.73 -31.49
C HIS A 680 -27.64 9.74 -32.61
N VAL A 681 -26.94 9.49 -33.71
CA VAL A 681 -27.01 10.36 -34.89
C VAL A 681 -28.44 10.37 -35.43
N SER A 682 -29.06 11.54 -35.50
CA SER A 682 -30.38 11.72 -36.12
C SER A 682 -30.25 12.21 -37.57
N GLU A 683 -29.29 13.09 -37.84
CA GLU A 683 -29.00 13.61 -39.17
C GLU A 683 -27.48 13.74 -39.35
N ASN A 684 -26.97 13.40 -40.53
CA ASN A 684 -25.62 13.75 -40.95
C ASN A 684 -25.67 14.20 -42.41
N ARG A 685 -25.60 15.51 -42.63
CA ARG A 685 -25.84 16.13 -43.93
C ARG A 685 -24.70 17.07 -44.30
N ARG A 686 -24.17 16.90 -45.50
CA ARG A 686 -23.18 17.82 -46.07
C ARG A 686 -23.84 19.17 -46.40
N LEU A 687 -23.25 20.26 -45.92
CA LEU A 687 -23.67 21.64 -46.17
C LEU A 687 -23.04 22.23 -47.44
N THR A 688 -21.89 21.71 -47.88
CA THR A 688 -21.21 22.17 -49.11
C THR A 688 -21.53 21.25 -50.30
N PRO A 689 -21.51 21.75 -51.55
CA PRO A 689 -21.70 20.92 -52.74
C PRO A 689 -20.68 19.79 -52.83
N THR A 690 -21.07 18.64 -53.39
CA THR A 690 -20.18 17.46 -53.55
C THR A 690 -18.96 17.73 -54.44
N THR A 691 -19.06 18.70 -55.34
CA THR A 691 -17.97 19.15 -56.23
C THR A 691 -16.99 20.10 -55.55
N TYR A 692 -17.26 20.53 -54.31
CA TYR A 692 -16.40 21.45 -53.57
C TYR A 692 -15.33 20.69 -52.77
N ASP A 693 -14.12 21.24 -52.72
CA ASP A 693 -12.94 20.62 -52.09
C ASP A 693 -13.00 20.62 -50.56
N ARG A 694 -13.79 21.52 -49.97
CA ARG A 694 -13.98 21.63 -48.51
C ARG A 694 -15.30 20.99 -48.08
N ASN A 695 -15.23 19.91 -47.32
CA ASN A 695 -16.41 19.20 -46.84
C ASN A 695 -16.84 19.75 -45.48
N ILE A 696 -18.01 20.42 -45.42
CA ILE A 696 -18.61 20.87 -44.17
C ILE A 696 -19.91 20.10 -43.95
N PHE A 697 -20.12 19.58 -42.75
CA PHE A 697 -21.29 18.81 -42.38
C PHE A 697 -22.05 19.46 -41.23
N HIS A 698 -23.37 19.37 -41.31
CA HIS A 698 -24.29 19.50 -40.21
C HIS A 698 -24.57 18.09 -39.68
N ILE A 699 -24.33 17.88 -38.39
CA ILE A 699 -24.64 16.61 -37.74
C ILE A 699 -25.49 16.90 -36.51
N GLU A 700 -26.60 16.17 -36.40
CA GLU A 700 -27.49 16.22 -35.24
C GLU A 700 -27.47 14.89 -34.51
N PHE A 701 -27.53 14.97 -33.19
CA PHE A 701 -27.67 13.83 -32.31
C PHE A 701 -28.97 13.94 -31.51
N ASP A 702 -29.77 12.87 -31.52
CA ASP A 702 -30.87 12.66 -30.60
C ASP A 702 -30.32 12.31 -29.21
N LEU A 703 -30.73 13.09 -28.24
CA LEU A 703 -30.35 12.93 -26.83
C LEU A 703 -31.11 11.77 -26.18
N GLY A 704 -32.26 11.35 -26.72
CA GLY A 704 -33.07 10.27 -26.16
C GLY A 704 -33.29 10.43 -24.65
N ASP A 705 -32.98 9.38 -23.90
CA ASP A 705 -33.05 9.35 -22.43
C ASP A 705 -31.68 9.54 -21.77
N SER A 706 -30.68 10.05 -22.50
CA SER A 706 -29.31 10.23 -21.98
C SER A 706 -29.22 11.18 -20.78
N GLY A 707 -30.19 12.08 -20.62
CA GLY A 707 -30.16 13.11 -19.59
C GLY A 707 -29.09 14.20 -19.83
N LEU A 708 -28.46 14.24 -21.01
CA LEU A 708 -27.47 15.26 -21.36
C LEU A 708 -28.12 16.65 -21.33
N LYS A 709 -27.52 17.56 -20.56
CA LYS A 709 -27.85 18.99 -20.53
C LYS A 709 -26.65 19.80 -20.97
N TYR A 710 -26.90 20.83 -21.76
CA TYR A 710 -25.87 21.76 -22.22
C TYR A 710 -26.43 23.19 -22.26
N ASP A 711 -25.56 24.13 -21.95
CA ASP A 711 -25.84 25.55 -22.04
C ASP A 711 -25.29 26.15 -23.34
N ILE A 712 -25.72 27.37 -23.61
CA ILE A 712 -25.32 28.12 -24.80
C ILE A 712 -23.81 28.39 -24.78
N GLY A 713 -23.19 28.15 -25.94
CA GLY A 713 -21.77 28.34 -26.22
C GLY A 713 -20.85 27.24 -25.69
N GLU A 714 -21.40 26.20 -25.05
CA GLU A 714 -20.62 25.04 -24.64
C GLU A 714 -20.17 24.20 -25.85
N ALA A 715 -19.16 23.36 -25.63
CA ALA A 715 -18.64 22.45 -26.64
C ALA A 715 -19.02 21.00 -26.33
N LEU A 716 -19.34 20.24 -27.37
CA LEU A 716 -19.54 18.81 -27.29
C LEU A 716 -18.20 18.10 -27.57
N GLY A 717 -17.67 17.42 -26.56
CA GLY A 717 -16.51 16.56 -26.67
C GLY A 717 -16.90 15.22 -27.28
N ILE A 718 -16.46 14.97 -28.52
CA ILE A 718 -16.65 13.73 -29.27
C ILE A 718 -15.52 12.77 -28.95
N HIS A 719 -15.87 11.57 -28.50
CA HIS A 719 -14.94 10.46 -28.30
C HIS A 719 -14.91 9.61 -29.57
N ALA A 720 -14.09 10.03 -30.53
CA ALA A 720 -13.96 9.35 -31.82
C ALA A 720 -13.25 8.00 -31.68
N GLU A 721 -13.49 7.12 -32.65
CA GLU A 721 -12.82 5.82 -32.77
C GLU A 721 -11.71 5.90 -33.84
N ASN A 722 -10.66 5.09 -33.70
CA ASN A 722 -9.72 4.86 -34.79
C ASN A 722 -10.42 4.19 -35.99
N ASP A 723 -9.85 4.33 -37.19
CA ASP A 723 -10.38 3.63 -38.36
C ASP A 723 -10.19 2.11 -38.20
N ARG A 724 -11.28 1.36 -38.37
CA ARG A 724 -11.29 -0.10 -38.15
C ARG A 724 -10.35 -0.82 -39.09
N ALA A 725 -10.27 -0.41 -40.36
CA ALA A 725 -9.39 -1.05 -41.33
C ALA A 725 -7.92 -0.74 -41.01
N ALA A 726 -7.61 0.48 -40.56
CA ALA A 726 -6.27 0.84 -40.11
C ALA A 726 -5.84 0.04 -38.87
N VAL A 727 -6.72 -0.12 -37.87
CA VAL A 727 -6.45 -0.95 -36.68
C VAL A 727 -6.18 -2.41 -37.06
N GLU A 728 -7.01 -2.99 -37.93
CA GLU A 728 -6.81 -4.37 -38.41
C GLU A 728 -5.50 -4.54 -39.17
N GLN A 729 -5.10 -3.54 -39.97
CA GLN A 729 -3.81 -3.55 -40.66
C GLN A 729 -2.64 -3.46 -39.68
N PHE A 730 -2.73 -2.60 -38.66
CA PHE A 730 -1.71 -2.47 -37.63
C PHE A 730 -1.56 -3.77 -36.81
N ILE A 731 -2.67 -4.39 -36.39
CA ILE A 731 -2.67 -5.67 -35.67
C ILE A 731 -1.95 -6.76 -36.48
N LYS A 732 -2.22 -6.83 -37.80
CA LYS A 732 -1.56 -7.78 -38.70
C LYS A 732 -0.06 -7.50 -38.85
N PHE A 733 0.31 -6.24 -39.03
CA PHE A 733 1.71 -5.81 -39.15
C PHE A 733 2.50 -6.11 -37.87
N TYR A 734 1.95 -5.75 -36.71
CA TYR A 734 2.58 -5.88 -35.40
C TYR A 734 2.45 -7.29 -34.80
N ASN A 735 1.84 -8.23 -35.54
CA ASN A 735 1.62 -9.63 -35.16
C ASN A 735 0.92 -9.80 -33.79
N LEU A 736 -0.17 -9.07 -33.58
CA LEU A 736 -0.95 -9.08 -32.34
C LEU A 736 -2.17 -10.02 -32.43
N ASN A 737 -2.54 -10.63 -31.30
CA ASN A 737 -3.83 -11.32 -31.18
C ASN A 737 -4.93 -10.30 -30.83
N ALA A 738 -5.82 -10.01 -31.78
CA ALA A 738 -6.91 -9.04 -31.63
C ALA A 738 -7.83 -9.32 -30.42
N ASP A 739 -8.02 -10.59 -30.08
CA ASP A 739 -8.93 -11.06 -29.03
C ASP A 739 -8.25 -11.20 -27.66
N ALA A 740 -6.93 -11.02 -27.59
CA ALA A 740 -6.22 -11.05 -26.31
C ALA A 740 -6.72 -9.92 -25.41
N VAL A 741 -7.03 -10.26 -24.16
CA VAL A 741 -7.46 -9.29 -23.14
C VAL A 741 -6.23 -8.65 -22.52
N VAL A 742 -6.30 -7.33 -22.36
CA VAL A 742 -5.23 -6.46 -21.90
C VAL A 742 -5.82 -5.42 -20.94
N GLU A 743 -5.02 -5.00 -19.98
CA GLU A 743 -5.32 -3.86 -19.13
C GLU A 743 -4.88 -2.57 -19.83
N VAL A 744 -5.68 -1.51 -19.73
CA VAL A 744 -5.35 -0.20 -20.27
C VAL A 744 -5.53 0.82 -19.15
N PRO A 745 -4.46 1.52 -18.71
CA PRO A 745 -4.58 2.51 -17.66
C PRO A 745 -5.45 3.68 -18.12
N SER A 746 -6.24 4.22 -17.19
CA SER A 746 -6.95 5.47 -17.38
C SER A 746 -5.96 6.62 -17.49
N ARG A 747 -6.32 7.61 -18.30
CA ARG A 747 -5.55 8.84 -18.46
C ARG A 747 -5.64 9.76 -17.24
N ASP A 748 -6.81 9.82 -16.62
CA ASP A 748 -7.10 10.78 -15.54
C ASP A 748 -6.72 10.21 -14.16
N ASP A 749 -6.71 8.88 -14.00
CA ASP A 749 -6.27 8.17 -12.79
C ASP A 749 -5.48 6.90 -13.15
N PRO A 750 -4.14 6.89 -12.99
CA PRO A 750 -3.30 5.73 -13.27
C PRO A 750 -3.67 4.47 -12.45
N ASN A 751 -4.41 4.61 -11.34
CA ASN A 751 -4.87 3.48 -10.53
C ASN A 751 -6.14 2.81 -11.08
N THR A 752 -6.83 3.48 -12.01
CA THR A 752 -8.01 2.94 -12.68
C THR A 752 -7.57 2.27 -13.98
N VAL A 753 -7.80 0.96 -14.11
CA VAL A 753 -7.47 0.18 -15.32
C VAL A 753 -8.72 -0.35 -15.99
N GLU A 754 -8.74 -0.36 -17.32
CA GLU A 754 -9.80 -0.96 -18.12
C GLU A 754 -9.35 -2.30 -18.72
N PHE A 755 -10.17 -3.34 -18.58
CA PHE A 755 -9.98 -4.57 -19.34
C PHE A 755 -10.60 -4.44 -20.73
N ARG A 756 -9.77 -4.57 -21.76
CA ARG A 756 -10.16 -4.48 -23.18
C ARG A 756 -9.53 -5.61 -23.96
N THR A 757 -10.11 -5.98 -25.10
CA THR A 757 -9.32 -6.73 -26.08
C THR A 757 -8.29 -5.81 -26.73
N ILE A 758 -7.18 -6.33 -27.26
CA ILE A 758 -6.20 -5.54 -28.01
C ILE A 758 -6.88 -4.73 -29.13
N TYR A 759 -7.84 -5.35 -29.83
CA TYR A 759 -8.65 -4.65 -30.83
C TYR A 759 -9.40 -3.44 -30.24
N GLN A 760 -10.08 -3.62 -29.10
CA GLN A 760 -10.79 -2.53 -28.44
C GLN A 760 -9.84 -1.44 -27.93
N ALA A 761 -8.70 -1.82 -27.33
CA ALA A 761 -7.71 -0.88 -26.83
C ALA A 761 -7.16 0.01 -27.95
N LEU A 762 -6.80 -0.59 -29.10
CA LEU A 762 -6.36 0.14 -30.29
C LEU A 762 -7.49 0.95 -30.94
N LEU A 763 -8.74 0.54 -30.80
CA LEU A 763 -9.87 1.24 -31.42
C LEU A 763 -10.33 2.46 -30.60
N TYR A 764 -10.35 2.36 -29.27
CA TYR A 764 -11.00 3.33 -28.38
C TYR A 764 -10.04 4.04 -27.41
N ASN A 765 -8.93 3.43 -27.02
CA ASN A 765 -8.13 3.91 -25.90
C ASN A 765 -6.77 4.51 -26.31
N ILE A 766 -6.08 3.91 -27.29
CA ILE A 766 -4.68 4.27 -27.64
C ILE A 766 -4.64 5.14 -28.91
N ASP A 767 -3.90 6.25 -28.88
CA ASP A 767 -3.74 7.17 -30.01
C ASP A 767 -2.65 6.71 -31.00
N ILE A 768 -2.70 5.45 -31.45
CA ILE A 768 -1.65 4.82 -32.28
C ILE A 768 -1.46 5.49 -33.66
N PHE A 769 -2.49 6.17 -34.17
CA PHE A 769 -2.45 6.96 -35.41
C PHE A 769 -2.29 8.46 -35.16
N GLY A 770 -2.03 8.84 -33.91
CA GLY A 770 -1.72 10.21 -33.50
C GLY A 770 -0.28 10.61 -33.76
N GLN A 771 0.04 11.85 -33.43
CA GLN A 771 1.36 12.44 -33.63
C GLN A 771 2.33 12.06 -32.47
N PRO A 772 3.46 11.40 -32.75
CA PRO A 772 4.40 10.97 -31.71
C PRO A 772 5.17 12.18 -31.12
N PRO A 773 5.17 12.37 -29.79
CA PRO A 773 5.99 13.39 -29.15
C PRO A 773 7.46 12.96 -29.12
N LYS A 774 8.36 13.91 -28.88
CA LYS A 774 9.81 13.65 -28.81
C LYS A 774 10.18 12.53 -27.81
N ARG A 775 9.53 12.51 -26.64
CA ARG A 775 9.70 11.48 -25.60
C ARG A 775 9.41 10.05 -26.09
N PHE A 776 8.51 9.88 -27.06
CA PHE A 776 8.21 8.55 -27.60
C PHE A 776 9.42 7.91 -28.27
N TYR A 777 10.23 8.70 -29.00
CA TYR A 777 11.45 8.21 -29.65
C TYR A 777 12.50 7.76 -28.62
N GLU A 778 12.62 8.50 -27.50
CA GLU A 778 13.48 8.13 -26.37
C GLU A 778 13.03 6.83 -25.73
N SER A 779 11.72 6.69 -25.47
CA SER A 779 11.15 5.51 -24.84
C SER A 779 11.12 4.28 -25.75
N LEU A 780 11.14 4.47 -27.08
CA LEU A 780 11.16 3.38 -28.05
C LEU A 780 12.57 2.80 -28.25
N ALA A 781 13.61 3.62 -28.13
CA ALA A 781 15.00 3.23 -28.40
C ALA A 781 15.52 2.00 -27.61
N PRO A 782 15.16 1.78 -26.32
CA PRO A 782 15.58 0.60 -25.57
C PRO A 782 15.04 -0.73 -26.13
N PHE A 783 13.95 -0.69 -26.89
CA PHE A 783 13.34 -1.88 -27.50
C PHE A 783 13.97 -2.25 -28.84
N ALA A 784 14.87 -1.43 -29.38
CA ALA A 784 15.56 -1.66 -30.64
C ALA A 784 16.65 -2.73 -30.50
N THR A 785 16.51 -3.81 -31.25
CA THR A 785 17.53 -4.87 -31.34
C THR A 785 18.66 -4.55 -32.32
N ASP A 786 18.44 -3.63 -33.27
CA ASP A 786 19.47 -3.10 -34.17
C ASP A 786 20.10 -1.83 -33.58
N GLU A 787 21.42 -1.84 -33.36
CA GLU A 787 22.16 -0.69 -32.82
C GLU A 787 22.08 0.57 -33.71
N THR A 788 21.90 0.40 -35.02
CA THR A 788 21.77 1.54 -35.96
C THR A 788 20.41 2.22 -35.82
N GLU A 789 19.34 1.45 -35.68
CA GLU A 789 17.99 1.95 -35.40
C GLU A 789 17.93 2.60 -34.01
N GLN A 790 18.53 1.97 -33.00
CA GLN A 790 18.62 2.54 -31.64
C GLN A 790 19.29 3.92 -31.65
N LYS A 791 20.44 4.05 -32.32
CA LYS A 791 21.15 5.34 -32.44
C LYS A 791 20.33 6.37 -33.22
N ALA A 792 19.63 5.95 -34.27
CA ALA A 792 18.76 6.85 -35.04
C ALA A 792 17.59 7.39 -34.20
N LEU A 793 16.93 6.53 -33.42
CA LEU A 793 15.87 6.93 -32.49
C LEU A 793 16.37 7.91 -31.42
N LEU A 794 17.52 7.63 -30.80
CA LEU A 794 18.16 8.53 -29.83
C LEU A 794 18.60 9.86 -30.46
N THR A 795 19.01 9.86 -31.74
CA THR A 795 19.39 11.07 -32.46
C THR A 795 18.16 11.94 -32.75
N LEU A 796 17.06 11.35 -33.19
CA LEU A 796 15.77 12.06 -33.39
C LEU A 796 15.26 12.67 -32.08
N ALA A 797 15.53 12.00 -30.97
CA ALA A 797 15.27 12.47 -29.62
C ALA A 797 16.30 13.49 -29.09
N SER A 798 17.43 13.72 -29.73
CA SER A 798 18.43 14.66 -29.22
C SER A 798 18.17 16.09 -29.69
N ALA A 799 19.02 17.05 -29.29
CA ALA A 799 18.99 18.40 -29.85
C ALA A 799 19.45 18.41 -31.32
N GLU A 800 20.30 17.47 -31.72
CA GLU A 800 20.86 17.36 -33.08
C GLU A 800 19.78 16.96 -34.10
N GLY A 801 18.83 16.12 -33.70
CA GLY A 801 17.70 15.69 -34.54
C GLY A 801 16.50 16.64 -34.58
N ALA A 802 16.54 17.79 -33.89
CA ALA A 802 15.37 18.65 -33.72
C ALA A 802 14.75 19.17 -35.04
N ALA A 803 15.59 19.46 -36.05
CA ALA A 803 15.12 19.91 -37.36
C ALA A 803 14.38 18.79 -38.12
N GLU A 804 14.91 17.56 -38.07
CA GLU A 804 14.30 16.39 -38.70
C GLU A 804 13.03 15.96 -37.96
N PHE A 805 13.03 15.98 -36.62
CA PHE A 805 11.83 15.77 -35.82
C PHE A 805 10.72 16.76 -36.20
N LYS A 806 11.04 18.06 -36.30
CA LYS A 806 10.07 19.09 -36.71
C LYS A 806 9.53 18.85 -38.12
N ARG A 807 10.39 18.49 -39.07
CA ARG A 807 9.97 18.13 -40.43
C ARG A 807 9.02 16.92 -40.41
N ARG A 808 9.36 15.86 -39.68
CA ARG A 808 8.53 14.65 -39.56
C ARG A 808 7.16 14.94 -38.94
N ALA A 809 7.14 15.80 -37.93
CA ALA A 809 5.94 16.25 -37.23
C ALA A 809 5.02 17.14 -38.09
N GLU A 810 5.57 18.19 -38.73
CA GLU A 810 4.78 19.24 -39.39
C GLU A 810 4.61 19.04 -40.90
N VAL A 811 5.56 18.38 -41.57
CA VAL A 811 5.58 18.19 -43.02
C VAL A 811 5.18 16.77 -43.39
N ASP A 812 5.88 15.78 -42.83
CA ASP A 812 5.64 14.38 -43.18
C ASP A 812 4.40 13.82 -42.46
N THR A 813 3.97 14.46 -41.36
CA THR A 813 2.80 14.07 -40.55
C THR A 813 2.83 12.59 -40.15
N VAL A 814 3.99 12.16 -39.66
CA VAL A 814 4.21 10.77 -39.21
C VAL A 814 3.38 10.47 -37.97
N THR A 815 2.91 9.23 -37.87
CA THR A 815 2.16 8.71 -36.72
C THR A 815 3.00 7.76 -35.88
N PHE A 816 2.56 7.40 -34.68
CA PHE A 816 3.23 6.34 -33.89
C PHE A 816 3.34 5.04 -34.70
N ALA A 817 2.27 4.64 -35.39
CA ALA A 817 2.28 3.48 -36.28
C ALA A 817 3.34 3.60 -37.39
N ASP A 818 3.49 4.77 -38.04
CA ASP A 818 4.51 4.95 -39.09
C ASP A 818 5.93 4.76 -38.54
N ILE A 819 6.21 5.25 -37.32
CA ILE A 819 7.53 5.10 -36.69
C ILE A 819 7.80 3.63 -36.33
N LEU A 820 6.80 2.90 -35.83
CA LEU A 820 6.94 1.46 -35.56
C LEU A 820 7.12 0.65 -36.87
N LEU A 821 6.55 1.11 -37.99
CA LEU A 821 6.82 0.54 -39.31
C LEU A 821 8.23 0.87 -39.84
N GLU A 822 8.75 2.07 -39.56
CA GLU A 822 10.08 2.51 -40.01
C GLU A 822 11.23 1.86 -39.23
N PHE A 823 11.04 1.60 -37.94
CA PHE A 823 12.03 0.99 -37.03
C PHE A 823 11.57 -0.39 -36.55
N PRO A 824 11.52 -1.41 -37.41
CA PRO A 824 10.97 -2.72 -37.08
C PRO A 824 11.76 -3.48 -36.02
N SER A 825 13.05 -3.13 -35.78
CA SER A 825 13.84 -3.76 -34.71
C SER A 825 13.42 -3.26 -33.32
N ALA A 826 12.78 -2.08 -33.25
CA ALA A 826 12.24 -1.47 -32.04
C ALA A 826 10.81 -1.95 -31.81
N HIS A 827 10.69 -3.16 -31.24
CA HIS A 827 9.44 -3.90 -31.20
C HIS A 827 8.97 -4.19 -29.75
N PRO A 828 8.51 -3.16 -29.00
CA PRO A 828 7.96 -3.34 -27.66
C PRO A 828 6.77 -4.32 -27.63
N SER A 829 6.51 -4.91 -26.47
CA SER A 829 5.28 -5.68 -26.26
C SER A 829 4.04 -4.76 -26.33
N PHE A 830 2.84 -5.30 -26.57
CA PHE A 830 1.63 -4.49 -26.52
C PHE A 830 1.44 -3.75 -25.17
N PRO A 831 1.68 -4.39 -24.01
CA PRO A 831 1.85 -3.71 -22.72
C PRO A 831 2.72 -2.45 -22.75
N ASP A 832 3.93 -2.59 -23.26
CA ASP A 832 4.89 -1.49 -23.29
C ASP A 832 4.44 -0.40 -24.26
N LEU A 833 3.82 -0.78 -25.39
CA LEU A 833 3.20 0.16 -26.32
C LEU A 833 2.14 1.02 -25.64
N VAL A 834 1.28 0.44 -24.80
CA VAL A 834 0.24 1.20 -24.08
C VAL A 834 0.86 2.27 -23.17
N ARG A 835 2.04 2.02 -22.61
CA ARG A 835 2.76 2.97 -21.74
C ARG A 835 3.43 4.11 -22.50
N ILE A 836 4.03 3.80 -23.65
CA ILE A 836 4.82 4.79 -24.40
C ILE A 836 3.97 5.59 -25.39
N VAL A 837 2.80 5.08 -25.80
CA VAL A 837 1.85 5.77 -26.68
C VAL A 837 0.79 6.50 -25.86
N SER A 838 0.51 7.74 -26.22
CA SER A 838 -0.47 8.55 -25.48
C SER A 838 -1.91 8.01 -25.61
N PRO A 839 -2.75 8.11 -24.56
CA PRO A 839 -4.17 7.82 -24.68
C PRO A 839 -4.90 8.76 -25.63
N MET A 840 -5.95 8.25 -26.28
CA MET A 840 -6.77 8.98 -27.24
C MET A 840 -7.52 10.14 -26.59
N LYS A 841 -7.46 11.30 -27.23
CA LYS A 841 -8.09 12.53 -26.73
C LYS A 841 -9.45 12.74 -27.39
N ARG A 842 -10.45 13.17 -26.61
CA ARG A 842 -11.72 13.66 -27.17
C ARG A 842 -11.49 14.93 -28.00
N ARG A 843 -12.25 15.11 -29.08
CA ARG A 843 -12.25 16.34 -29.86
C ARG A 843 -13.46 17.19 -29.51
N GLU A 844 -13.20 18.42 -29.13
CA GLU A 844 -14.24 19.39 -28.74
C GLU A 844 -14.73 20.15 -29.98
N TYR A 845 -16.05 20.23 -30.14
CA TYR A 845 -16.72 20.98 -31.19
C TYR A 845 -17.76 21.92 -30.56
N SER A 846 -17.72 23.21 -30.90
CA SER A 846 -18.72 24.18 -30.42
C SER A 846 -20.13 23.76 -30.85
N ILE A 847 -21.09 23.80 -29.91
CA ILE A 847 -22.47 23.36 -30.16
C ILE A 847 -23.22 24.37 -31.04
N ALA A 848 -23.93 23.87 -32.06
CA ALA A 848 -24.64 24.63 -33.08
C ALA A 848 -26.16 24.78 -32.85
N SER A 849 -26.66 24.32 -31.70
CA SER A 849 -28.08 24.35 -31.33
C SER A 849 -28.30 24.95 -29.94
N CYS A 850 -29.49 25.48 -29.68
CA CYS A 850 -29.91 25.90 -28.34
C CYS A 850 -30.82 24.83 -27.72
N GLN A 851 -30.42 24.21 -26.61
CA GLN A 851 -31.24 23.14 -25.99
C GLN A 851 -32.64 23.62 -25.57
N LYS A 852 -32.82 24.90 -25.25
CA LYS A 852 -34.15 25.45 -24.93
C LYS A 852 -35.08 25.51 -26.15
N VAL A 853 -34.53 25.52 -27.37
CA VAL A 853 -35.27 25.48 -28.64
C VAL A 853 -35.42 24.04 -29.13
N THR A 854 -34.37 23.23 -28.99
CA THR A 854 -34.35 21.81 -29.36
C THR A 854 -34.03 20.92 -28.15
N PRO A 855 -34.99 20.66 -27.24
CA PRO A 855 -34.73 19.99 -25.96
C PRO A 855 -34.18 18.57 -26.06
N ARG A 856 -34.45 17.91 -27.20
CA ARG A 856 -34.10 16.51 -27.44
C ARG A 856 -32.93 16.34 -28.41
N THR A 857 -32.36 17.40 -28.96
CA THR A 857 -31.25 17.27 -29.92
C THR A 857 -30.08 18.20 -29.61
N VAL A 858 -28.90 17.80 -30.05
CA VAL A 858 -27.70 18.63 -30.09
C VAL A 858 -27.12 18.59 -31.50
N ALA A 859 -26.83 19.75 -32.08
CA ALA A 859 -26.29 19.87 -33.42
C ALA A 859 -24.84 20.35 -33.38
N LEU A 860 -24.01 19.88 -34.30
CA LEU A 860 -22.66 20.39 -34.57
C LEU A 860 -22.54 20.83 -36.03
N MET A 861 -21.57 21.69 -36.29
CA MET A 861 -21.12 22.01 -37.64
C MET A 861 -19.62 21.75 -37.74
N ILE A 862 -19.25 20.79 -38.58
CA ILE A 862 -17.90 20.23 -38.63
C ILE A 862 -17.30 20.38 -40.02
N VAL A 863 -15.99 20.58 -40.09
CA VAL A 863 -15.22 20.54 -41.35
C VAL A 863 -14.34 19.31 -41.32
N VAL A 864 -14.35 18.54 -42.41
CA VAL A 864 -13.44 17.41 -42.58
C VAL A 864 -12.05 17.95 -42.88
N VAL A 865 -11.07 17.50 -42.10
CA VAL A 865 -9.66 17.82 -42.32
C VAL A 865 -9.05 16.66 -43.10
N ASN A 866 -8.55 16.93 -44.30
CA ASN A 866 -7.85 15.96 -45.13
C ASN A 866 -6.66 16.62 -45.85
N TRP A 867 -5.60 15.86 -46.07
CA TRP A 867 -4.40 16.28 -46.79
C TRP A 867 -3.74 15.08 -47.47
N VAL A 868 -2.80 15.35 -48.37
CA VAL A 868 -1.93 14.32 -48.96
C VAL A 868 -0.55 14.50 -48.36
N ASP A 869 0.00 13.44 -47.76
CA ASP A 869 1.34 13.49 -47.19
C ASP A 869 2.43 13.49 -48.29
N PRO A 870 3.71 13.77 -47.96
CA PRO A 870 4.80 13.75 -48.95
C PRO A 870 5.03 12.40 -49.65
N GLN A 871 4.47 11.31 -49.12
CA GLN A 871 4.53 9.96 -49.69
C GLN A 871 3.34 9.69 -50.63
N GLY A 872 2.43 10.65 -50.80
CA GLY A 872 1.26 10.54 -51.67
C GLY A 872 0.07 9.83 -51.03
N ARG A 873 0.07 9.61 -49.70
CA ARG A 873 -1.03 8.95 -48.99
C ARG A 873 -2.09 9.98 -48.59
N ASP A 874 -3.35 9.61 -48.75
CA ASP A 874 -4.46 10.39 -48.21
C ASP A 874 -4.51 10.27 -46.69
N ARG A 875 -4.50 11.41 -46.01
CA ARG A 875 -4.54 11.52 -44.56
C ARG A 875 -5.75 12.33 -44.13
N PHE A 876 -6.28 12.00 -42.95
CA PHE A 876 -7.48 12.61 -42.42
C PHE A 876 -7.34 12.92 -40.93
N GLY A 877 -8.01 13.99 -40.48
CA GLY A 877 -8.18 14.24 -39.07
C GLY A 877 -9.15 13.23 -38.47
N GLN A 878 -8.67 12.40 -37.54
CA GLN A 878 -9.37 11.27 -36.91
C GLN A 878 -10.84 11.58 -36.59
N ALA A 879 -11.10 12.52 -35.68
CA ALA A 879 -12.47 12.84 -35.25
C ALA A 879 -13.36 13.40 -36.38
N SER A 880 -12.80 14.20 -37.30
CA SER A 880 -13.56 14.78 -38.40
C SER A 880 -13.96 13.74 -39.45
N GLN A 881 -13.09 12.76 -39.71
CA GLN A 881 -13.33 11.65 -40.61
C GLN A 881 -14.31 10.64 -40.00
N TYR A 882 -14.16 10.36 -38.70
CA TYR A 882 -15.09 9.55 -37.93
C TYR A 882 -16.51 10.11 -38.06
N LEU A 883 -16.70 11.39 -37.71
CA LEU A 883 -18.00 12.06 -37.74
C LEU A 883 -18.61 12.13 -39.16
N SER A 884 -17.82 12.39 -40.20
CA SER A 884 -18.35 12.48 -41.57
C SER A 884 -18.86 11.15 -42.11
N ASN A 885 -18.39 10.02 -41.56
CA ASN A 885 -18.77 8.67 -42.00
C ASN A 885 -19.94 8.07 -41.19
N LEU A 886 -20.40 8.75 -40.14
CA LEU A 886 -21.50 8.26 -39.31
C LEU A 886 -22.84 8.27 -40.06
N LYS A 887 -23.66 7.26 -39.81
CA LYS A 887 -24.99 7.13 -40.39
C LYS A 887 -26.06 7.44 -39.33
N PRO A 888 -27.26 7.88 -39.72
CA PRO A 888 -28.39 7.97 -38.79
C PRO A 888 -28.62 6.64 -38.05
N GLY A 889 -28.84 6.73 -36.75
CA GLY A 889 -28.97 5.60 -35.82
C GLY A 889 -27.66 5.16 -35.16
N THR A 890 -26.48 5.62 -35.62
CA THR A 890 -25.20 5.27 -34.99
C THR A 890 -25.09 5.90 -33.60
N ALA A 891 -24.75 5.10 -32.60
CA ALA A 891 -24.48 5.57 -31.23
C ALA A 891 -23.10 6.21 -31.15
N VAL A 892 -22.99 7.32 -30.43
CA VAL A 892 -21.75 8.09 -30.23
C VAL A 892 -21.61 8.46 -28.77
N THR A 893 -20.40 8.27 -28.24
CA THR A 893 -20.06 8.69 -26.87
C THR A 893 -19.63 10.16 -26.88
N VAL A 894 -20.28 10.96 -26.05
CA VAL A 894 -20.06 12.41 -25.97
C VAL A 894 -19.90 12.88 -24.53
N SER A 895 -19.33 14.07 -24.36
CA SER A 895 -19.20 14.77 -23.08
C SER A 895 -19.42 16.25 -23.29
N VAL A 896 -19.83 16.99 -22.26
CA VAL A 896 -20.04 18.45 -22.36
C VAL A 896 -18.89 19.16 -21.68
N LYS A 897 -18.33 20.16 -22.36
CA LYS A 897 -17.31 21.06 -21.80
C LYS A 897 -17.87 22.46 -21.62
N PRO A 898 -17.75 23.04 -20.41
CA PRO A 898 -18.06 24.44 -20.17
C PRO A 898 -17.21 25.37 -21.04
N SER A 899 -17.80 26.44 -21.57
CA SER A 899 -17.11 27.49 -22.32
C SER A 899 -17.31 28.85 -21.68
N VAL A 900 -16.38 29.77 -21.97
CA VAL A 900 -16.48 31.21 -21.69
C VAL A 900 -17.41 31.93 -22.66
N MET A 901 -17.85 31.29 -23.76
CA MET A 901 -18.84 31.82 -24.70
C MET A 901 -20.27 31.83 -24.12
N LYS A 902 -20.51 32.59 -23.07
CA LYS A 902 -21.84 32.75 -22.48
C LYS A 902 -22.55 33.99 -23.03
N LEU A 903 -23.87 33.96 -23.07
CA LEU A 903 -24.68 35.15 -23.42
C LEU A 903 -24.53 36.24 -22.34
N PRO A 904 -24.65 37.53 -22.71
CA PRO A 904 -24.71 38.61 -21.72
C PRO A 904 -25.87 38.42 -20.75
N PRO A 905 -25.74 38.93 -19.50
CA PRO A 905 -26.76 38.73 -18.47
C PRO A 905 -28.15 39.26 -18.81
N LEU A 906 -28.23 40.35 -19.58
CA LEU A 906 -29.50 40.99 -19.93
C LEU A 906 -29.93 40.67 -21.36
N SER A 907 -31.22 40.42 -21.53
CA SER A 907 -31.75 40.13 -22.86
C SER A 907 -31.62 41.31 -23.82
N THR A 908 -31.59 42.53 -23.28
CA THR A 908 -31.50 43.80 -24.02
C THR A 908 -30.07 44.20 -24.40
N GLN A 909 -29.04 43.51 -23.89
CA GLN A 909 -27.65 43.80 -24.26
C GLN A 909 -27.34 43.30 -25.68
N PRO A 910 -26.70 44.13 -26.53
CA PRO A 910 -26.35 43.72 -27.87
C PRO A 910 -25.33 42.58 -27.96
N LEU A 911 -25.45 41.80 -29.02
CA LEU A 911 -24.51 40.75 -29.40
C LEU A 911 -23.76 41.16 -30.67
N ILE A 912 -22.44 41.11 -30.63
CA ILE A 912 -21.59 41.30 -31.82
C ILE A 912 -20.79 40.03 -32.02
N MET A 913 -21.06 39.32 -33.10
CA MET A 913 -20.54 37.97 -33.33
C MET A 913 -19.79 37.92 -34.64
N ALA A 914 -18.57 37.41 -34.64
CA ALA A 914 -17.73 37.23 -35.82
C ALA A 914 -17.38 35.75 -35.97
N GLY A 915 -17.91 35.08 -37.00
CA GLY A 915 -17.73 33.65 -37.23
C GLY A 915 -17.12 33.33 -38.59
N LEU A 916 -16.12 32.44 -38.62
CA LEU A 916 -15.44 32.03 -39.86
C LEU A 916 -15.68 30.56 -40.16
N GLY A 917 -16.35 30.27 -41.28
CA GLY A 917 -16.72 28.91 -41.67
C GLY A 917 -17.48 28.18 -40.55
N THR A 918 -16.90 27.09 -40.03
CA THR A 918 -17.50 26.31 -38.92
C THR A 918 -17.58 27.08 -37.60
N GLY A 919 -16.87 28.21 -37.46
CA GLY A 919 -17.01 29.13 -36.31
C GLY A 919 -18.39 29.80 -36.20
N LEU A 920 -19.30 29.60 -37.16
CA LEU A 920 -20.69 30.03 -37.04
C LEU A 920 -21.53 29.13 -36.12
N ALA A 921 -21.01 27.96 -35.72
CA ALA A 921 -21.73 27.01 -34.86
C ALA A 921 -22.29 27.66 -33.58
N PRO A 922 -21.48 28.22 -32.67
CA PRO A 922 -22.01 28.78 -31.43
C PRO A 922 -22.99 29.93 -31.67
N PHE A 923 -22.78 30.73 -32.72
CA PHE A 923 -23.65 31.86 -33.05
C PHE A 923 -25.03 31.44 -33.55
N ARG A 924 -25.14 30.26 -34.17
CA ARG A 924 -26.44 29.66 -34.48
C ARG A 924 -27.25 29.40 -33.21
N ALA A 925 -26.61 28.85 -32.18
CA ALA A 925 -27.25 28.64 -30.88
C ALA A 925 -27.64 29.96 -30.20
N PHE A 926 -26.80 31.00 -30.29
CA PHE A 926 -27.08 32.33 -29.72
C PHE A 926 -28.30 32.97 -30.39
N VAL A 927 -28.35 32.96 -31.71
CA VAL A 927 -29.47 33.53 -32.48
C VAL A 927 -30.76 32.76 -32.23
N GLN A 928 -30.71 31.43 -32.15
CA GLN A 928 -31.87 30.60 -31.77
C GLN A 928 -32.42 31.01 -30.39
N HIS A 929 -31.55 31.26 -29.42
CA HIS A 929 -31.97 31.72 -28.10
C HIS A 929 -32.63 33.10 -28.14
N ARG A 930 -32.03 34.07 -28.85
CA ARG A 930 -32.62 35.40 -29.02
C ARG A 930 -33.97 35.36 -29.74
N ALA A 931 -34.10 34.48 -30.73
CA ALA A 931 -35.37 34.25 -31.41
C ALA A 931 -36.44 33.71 -30.45
N LEU A 932 -36.08 32.77 -29.57
CA LEU A 932 -36.98 32.24 -28.54
C LEU A 932 -37.42 33.34 -27.55
N GLU A 933 -36.49 34.15 -27.06
CA GLU A 933 -36.82 35.26 -26.15
C GLU A 933 -37.78 36.27 -26.80
N LYS A 934 -37.51 36.63 -28.06
CA LYS A 934 -38.38 37.51 -28.84
C LYS A 934 -39.77 36.89 -29.06
N ALA A 935 -39.84 35.60 -29.39
CA ALA A 935 -41.10 34.88 -29.55
C ALA A 935 -41.91 34.79 -28.24
N GLN A 936 -41.24 34.81 -27.08
CA GLN A 936 -41.85 34.92 -25.75
C GLN A 936 -42.30 36.34 -25.39
N GLY A 937 -42.14 37.32 -26.28
CA GLY A 937 -42.50 38.72 -26.06
C GLY A 937 -41.49 39.50 -25.23
N LYS A 938 -40.28 38.98 -24.99
CA LYS A 938 -39.20 39.73 -24.34
C LYS A 938 -38.57 40.71 -25.30
N GLU A 939 -38.17 41.87 -24.77
CA GLU A 939 -37.33 42.80 -25.50
C GLU A 939 -35.90 42.24 -25.62
N ILE A 940 -35.35 42.29 -26.83
CA ILE A 940 -33.99 41.81 -27.14
C ILE A 940 -33.13 42.95 -27.69
N GLY A 941 -31.84 42.93 -27.35
CA GLY A 941 -30.84 43.86 -27.88
C GLY A 941 -30.53 43.63 -29.36
N SER A 942 -29.77 44.54 -29.97
CA SER A 942 -29.31 44.38 -31.35
C SER A 942 -28.37 43.18 -31.51
N VAL A 943 -28.46 42.46 -32.63
CA VAL A 943 -27.64 41.28 -32.92
C VAL A 943 -26.93 41.51 -34.25
N LEU A 944 -25.63 41.77 -34.18
CA LEU A 944 -24.75 41.99 -35.32
C LEU A 944 -23.96 40.70 -35.57
N LEU A 945 -24.20 40.05 -36.70
CA LEU A 945 -23.51 38.83 -37.10
C LEU A 945 -22.64 39.09 -38.32
N TYR A 946 -21.33 38.97 -38.15
CA TYR A 946 -20.33 38.99 -39.22
C TYR A 946 -19.89 37.57 -39.53
N MET A 947 -19.94 37.21 -40.81
CA MET A 947 -19.61 35.86 -41.26
C MET A 947 -18.64 35.91 -42.43
N GLY A 948 -17.62 35.04 -42.37
CA GLY A 948 -16.64 34.90 -43.44
C GLY A 948 -16.56 33.47 -43.97
N SER A 949 -16.59 33.34 -45.28
CA SER A 949 -16.32 32.09 -46.00
C SER A 949 -15.60 32.34 -47.33
N ARG A 950 -15.23 31.28 -48.06
CA ARG A 950 -14.53 31.41 -49.34
C ARG A 950 -15.47 31.91 -50.43
N HIS A 951 -16.61 31.26 -50.58
CA HIS A 951 -17.57 31.53 -51.65
C HIS A 951 -19.00 31.54 -51.12
N GLN A 952 -19.82 32.43 -51.66
CA GLN A 952 -21.25 32.51 -51.34
C GLN A 952 -22.00 31.27 -51.81
N ARG A 953 -21.72 30.77 -53.02
CA ARG A 953 -22.48 29.65 -53.60
C ARG A 953 -22.16 28.33 -52.91
N GLU A 954 -20.89 28.08 -52.59
CA GLU A 954 -20.44 26.80 -52.05
C GLU A 954 -20.45 26.73 -50.52
N GLU A 955 -20.26 27.86 -49.82
CA GLU A 955 -19.90 27.86 -48.39
C GLU A 955 -20.71 28.87 -47.55
N TYR A 956 -21.91 29.25 -48.02
CA TYR A 956 -22.84 30.07 -47.23
C TYR A 956 -23.68 29.18 -46.29
N CYS A 957 -23.00 28.59 -45.30
CA CYS A 957 -23.61 27.66 -44.34
C CYS A 957 -24.78 28.30 -43.59
N TYR A 958 -25.95 27.65 -43.65
CA TYR A 958 -27.23 28.13 -43.10
C TYR A 958 -27.70 29.50 -43.65
N GLY A 959 -27.29 29.88 -44.86
CA GLY A 959 -27.61 31.18 -45.46
C GLY A 959 -29.09 31.59 -45.38
N GLU A 960 -29.98 30.68 -45.77
CA GLU A 960 -31.44 30.91 -45.72
C GLU A 960 -31.95 31.12 -44.29
N GLU A 961 -31.37 30.43 -43.30
CA GLU A 961 -31.73 30.57 -41.89
C GLU A 961 -31.32 31.96 -41.36
N TRP A 962 -30.13 32.45 -41.73
CA TRP A 962 -29.67 33.80 -41.35
C TRP A 962 -30.53 34.91 -41.94
N GLU A 963 -30.91 34.76 -43.20
CA GLU A 963 -31.79 35.72 -43.90
C GLU A 963 -33.19 35.72 -43.28
N ALA A 964 -33.72 34.56 -42.90
CA ALA A 964 -34.98 34.45 -42.18
C ALA A 964 -34.93 35.15 -40.80
N TYR A 965 -33.86 34.95 -40.02
CA TYR A 965 -33.70 35.66 -38.75
C TYR A 965 -33.51 37.16 -38.91
N GLN A 966 -32.89 37.60 -39.99
CA GLN A 966 -32.78 39.03 -40.32
C GLN A 966 -34.15 39.62 -40.68
N ALA A 967 -34.93 38.94 -41.52
CA ALA A 967 -36.28 39.34 -41.88
C ALA A 967 -37.23 39.37 -40.66
N ALA A 968 -37.07 38.44 -39.73
CA ALA A 968 -37.80 38.41 -38.45
C ALA A 968 -37.30 39.49 -37.45
N GLY A 969 -36.27 40.24 -37.80
CA GLY A 969 -35.64 41.27 -36.95
C GLY A 969 -35.01 40.70 -35.68
N VAL A 970 -34.60 39.42 -35.69
CA VAL A 970 -33.79 38.84 -34.60
C VAL A 970 -32.33 39.21 -34.83
N VAL A 971 -31.83 39.04 -36.06
CA VAL A 971 -30.53 39.56 -36.50
C VAL A 971 -30.74 40.97 -37.06
N THR A 972 -30.13 41.98 -36.46
CA THR A 972 -30.31 43.38 -36.89
C THR A 972 -29.32 43.77 -37.97
N LEU A 973 -28.17 43.11 -38.04
CA LEU A 973 -27.15 43.34 -39.07
C LEU A 973 -26.48 42.02 -39.45
N LEU A 974 -26.40 41.77 -40.75
CA LEU A 974 -25.75 40.58 -41.31
C LEU A 974 -24.60 40.99 -42.25
N GLY A 975 -23.37 40.93 -41.74
CA GLY A 975 -22.14 41.28 -42.45
C GLY A 975 -21.53 40.09 -43.16
N ARG A 976 -21.77 39.96 -44.46
CA ARG A 976 -21.34 38.79 -45.28
C ARG A 976 -20.02 39.06 -45.98
N ALA A 977 -18.99 38.27 -45.70
CA ALA A 977 -17.67 38.36 -46.33
C ALA A 977 -17.36 37.06 -47.10
N PHE A 978 -17.25 37.18 -48.43
CA PHE A 978 -16.84 36.08 -49.31
C PHE A 978 -15.50 36.44 -49.96
N SER A 979 -14.46 35.67 -49.63
CA SER A 979 -13.08 36.05 -49.95
C SER A 979 -12.63 35.71 -51.37
N ARG A 980 -13.38 34.88 -52.10
CA ARG A 980 -12.98 34.35 -53.42
C ARG A 980 -13.98 34.60 -54.55
N ASP A 981 -15.08 35.32 -54.31
CA ASP A 981 -16.11 35.58 -55.34
C ASP A 981 -15.78 36.77 -56.25
N GLN A 982 -14.72 37.53 -55.92
CA GLN A 982 -14.27 38.70 -56.64
C GLN A 982 -12.73 38.83 -56.58
N PRO A 983 -12.09 39.65 -57.44
CA PRO A 983 -10.61 39.77 -57.50
C PRO A 983 -9.96 40.27 -56.20
N ASN A 984 -10.63 41.18 -55.48
CA ASN A 984 -10.15 41.69 -54.20
C ASN A 984 -10.77 40.89 -53.05
N LYS A 985 -9.94 40.29 -52.21
CA LYS A 985 -10.43 39.52 -51.07
C LYS A 985 -11.15 40.43 -50.08
N ILE A 986 -12.40 40.10 -49.76
CA ILE A 986 -13.19 40.76 -48.72
C ILE A 986 -13.23 39.82 -47.52
N TYR A 987 -12.78 40.30 -46.36
CA TYR A 987 -12.80 39.59 -45.09
C TYR A 987 -13.76 40.24 -44.09
N ILE A 988 -13.92 39.59 -42.93
CA ILE A 988 -14.88 40.02 -41.90
C ILE A 988 -14.54 41.40 -41.33
N GLN A 989 -13.25 41.73 -41.17
CA GLN A 989 -12.79 43.03 -40.70
C GLN A 989 -13.18 44.15 -41.66
N ASP A 990 -13.25 43.90 -42.97
CA ASP A 990 -13.67 44.90 -43.96
C ASP A 990 -15.15 45.23 -43.78
N ARG A 991 -15.99 44.20 -43.58
CA ARG A 991 -17.43 44.38 -43.27
C ARG A 991 -17.66 45.07 -41.93
N MET A 992 -16.83 44.77 -40.94
CA MET A 992 -16.87 45.47 -39.66
C MET A 992 -16.49 46.95 -39.81
N LYS A 993 -15.46 47.28 -40.61
CA LYS A 993 -15.08 48.67 -40.91
C LYS A 993 -16.19 49.44 -41.64
N GLU A 994 -16.90 48.80 -42.57
CA GLU A 994 -18.06 49.39 -43.27
C GLU A 994 -19.23 49.74 -42.32
N THR A 995 -19.31 49.07 -41.17
CA THR A 995 -20.41 49.18 -40.20
C THR A 995 -19.92 49.61 -38.81
N LEU A 996 -18.82 50.36 -38.80
CA LEU A 996 -18.19 50.86 -37.58
C LEU A 996 -19.15 51.68 -36.71
N PRO A 997 -20.04 52.56 -37.25
CA PRO A 997 -21.00 53.30 -36.43
C PRO A 997 -21.97 52.40 -35.66
N GLU A 998 -22.45 51.32 -36.28
CA GLU A 998 -23.34 50.33 -35.67
C GLU A 998 -22.60 49.55 -34.58
N ILE A 999 -21.35 49.15 -34.82
CA ILE A 999 -20.50 48.50 -33.81
C ILE A 999 -20.28 49.44 -32.63
N THR A 1000 -19.91 50.70 -32.87
CA THR A 1000 -19.70 51.70 -31.81
C THR A 1000 -20.95 51.87 -30.94
N LYS A 1001 -22.13 51.96 -31.57
CA LYS A 1001 -23.40 52.06 -30.84
C LYS A 1001 -23.66 50.81 -29.99
N ALA A 1002 -23.64 49.63 -30.60
CA ALA A 1002 -23.96 48.37 -29.93
C ALA A 1002 -22.93 48.02 -28.83
N TYR A 1003 -21.64 48.17 -29.12
CA TYR A 1003 -20.57 47.76 -28.23
C TYR A 1003 -20.33 48.75 -27.09
N LEU A 1004 -20.24 50.05 -27.40
CA LEU A 1004 -19.80 51.05 -26.42
C LEU A 1004 -20.97 51.76 -25.73
N LYS A 1005 -22.03 52.11 -26.47
CA LYS A 1005 -23.15 52.90 -25.93
C LYS A 1005 -24.22 52.04 -25.26
N GLU A 1006 -24.46 50.86 -25.80
CA GLU A 1006 -25.49 49.92 -25.31
C GLU A 1006 -24.90 48.78 -24.45
N ASN A 1007 -23.61 48.86 -24.11
CA ASN A 1007 -22.91 47.87 -23.29
C ASN A 1007 -23.00 46.42 -23.81
N GLY A 1008 -22.93 46.23 -25.13
CA GLY A 1008 -22.92 44.92 -25.76
C GLY A 1008 -21.63 44.13 -25.52
N ALA A 1009 -21.64 42.87 -25.97
CA ALA A 1009 -20.50 41.96 -25.92
C ALA A 1009 -20.08 41.48 -27.31
N PHE A 1010 -18.77 41.30 -27.49
CA PHE A 1010 -18.14 40.86 -28.71
C PHE A 1010 -17.64 39.41 -28.58
N TYR A 1011 -17.92 38.60 -29.60
CA TYR A 1011 -17.52 37.20 -29.70
C TYR A 1011 -16.87 36.91 -31.03
N LEU A 1012 -15.73 36.23 -31.02
CA LEU A 1012 -15.07 35.71 -32.23
C LEU A 1012 -14.87 34.20 -32.12
N CYS A 1013 -15.30 33.46 -33.14
CA CYS A 1013 -15.08 32.03 -33.25
C CYS A 1013 -14.51 31.66 -34.63
N GLY A 1014 -13.39 30.94 -34.65
CA GLY A 1014 -12.71 30.56 -35.89
C GLY A 1014 -11.20 30.37 -35.74
N PRO A 1015 -10.42 30.43 -36.84
CA PRO A 1015 -8.97 30.34 -36.79
C PRO A 1015 -8.34 31.57 -36.10
N THR A 1016 -7.10 31.44 -35.63
CA THR A 1016 -6.35 32.50 -34.91
C THR A 1016 -5.89 33.68 -35.79
N TRP A 1017 -5.61 33.47 -37.07
CA TRP A 1017 -5.03 34.49 -37.97
C TRP A 1017 -5.80 35.82 -38.13
N PRO A 1018 -7.14 35.89 -38.07
CA PRO A 1018 -7.90 37.15 -38.20
C PRO A 1018 -8.09 37.90 -36.87
N VAL A 1019 -7.67 37.33 -35.73
CA VAL A 1019 -7.80 37.98 -34.42
C VAL A 1019 -7.18 39.38 -34.41
N PRO A 1020 -5.93 39.60 -34.91
CA PRO A 1020 -5.33 40.93 -34.88
C PRO A 1020 -6.14 41.96 -35.66
N ASP A 1021 -6.56 41.61 -36.88
CA ASP A 1021 -7.30 42.52 -37.78
C ASP A 1021 -8.67 42.88 -37.21
N VAL A 1022 -9.37 41.91 -36.62
CA VAL A 1022 -10.68 42.15 -35.99
C VAL A 1022 -10.54 42.99 -34.72
N THR A 1023 -9.50 42.74 -33.92
CA THR A 1023 -9.18 43.54 -32.73
C THR A 1023 -8.92 45.00 -33.12
N GLU A 1024 -8.16 45.23 -34.19
CA GLU A 1024 -7.86 46.57 -34.71
C GLU A 1024 -9.14 47.35 -35.06
N VAL A 1025 -10.17 46.69 -35.63
CA VAL A 1025 -11.45 47.36 -35.92
C VAL A 1025 -12.17 47.79 -34.64
N LEU A 1026 -12.15 46.97 -33.60
CA LEU A 1026 -12.74 47.32 -32.31
C LEU A 1026 -11.97 48.44 -31.60
N GLU A 1027 -10.64 48.42 -31.68
CA GLU A 1027 -9.79 49.51 -31.19
C GLU A 1027 -10.07 50.83 -31.92
N LEU A 1028 -10.29 50.76 -33.24
CA LEU A 1028 -10.70 51.91 -34.04
C LEU A 1028 -12.05 52.46 -33.56
N ALA A 1029 -13.05 51.60 -33.34
CA ALA A 1029 -14.36 52.01 -32.82
C ALA A 1029 -14.26 52.74 -31.46
N ILE A 1030 -13.41 52.22 -30.55
CA ILE A 1030 -13.15 52.82 -29.22
C ILE A 1030 -12.46 54.16 -29.33
N THR A 1031 -11.40 54.25 -30.15
CA THR A 1031 -10.61 55.47 -30.27
C THR A 1031 -11.36 56.59 -30.99
N GLU A 1032 -12.18 56.27 -31.99
CA GLU A 1032 -13.03 57.24 -32.67
C GLU A 1032 -14.15 57.77 -31.76
N ASP A 1033 -14.86 56.91 -31.03
CA ASP A 1033 -15.91 57.36 -30.10
C ASP A 1033 -15.34 58.23 -28.97
N ALA A 1034 -14.18 57.86 -28.42
CA ALA A 1034 -13.48 58.66 -27.43
C ALA A 1034 -13.05 60.03 -27.98
N LYS A 1035 -12.56 60.08 -29.23
CA LYS A 1035 -12.20 61.33 -29.90
C LYS A 1035 -13.42 62.23 -30.12
N ILE A 1036 -14.57 61.66 -30.49
CA ILE A 1036 -15.85 62.39 -30.59
C ILE A 1036 -16.29 62.91 -29.22
N ALA A 1037 -16.05 62.16 -28.14
CA ALA A 1037 -16.33 62.55 -26.76
C ALA A 1037 -15.26 63.49 -26.14
N GLY A 1038 -14.25 63.94 -26.89
CA GLY A 1038 -13.18 64.83 -26.42
C GLY A 1038 -12.16 64.19 -25.47
N LYS A 1039 -12.08 62.85 -25.44
CA LYS A 1039 -11.16 62.08 -24.58
C LYS A 1039 -10.08 61.39 -25.42
N ARG A 1040 -8.89 61.19 -24.84
CA ARG A 1040 -7.83 60.36 -25.43
C ARG A 1040 -7.72 59.07 -24.64
N VAL A 1041 -7.99 57.94 -25.30
CA VAL A 1041 -7.88 56.60 -24.73
C VAL A 1041 -6.94 55.76 -25.58
N GLU A 1042 -6.34 54.74 -24.97
CA GLU A 1042 -5.51 53.76 -25.65
C GLU A 1042 -6.37 52.52 -25.94
N GLY A 1043 -6.67 52.25 -27.22
CA GLY A 1043 -7.62 51.22 -27.64
C GLY A 1043 -7.32 49.84 -27.07
N ARG A 1044 -6.07 49.41 -27.15
CA ARG A 1044 -5.60 48.11 -26.63
C ARG A 1044 -5.84 47.93 -25.12
N LYS A 1045 -5.60 49.00 -24.33
CA LYS A 1045 -5.85 48.97 -22.88
C LYS A 1045 -7.33 48.83 -22.56
N GLU A 1046 -8.21 49.39 -23.38
CA GLU A 1046 -9.65 49.27 -23.20
C GLU A 1046 -10.18 47.90 -23.62
N ILE A 1047 -9.60 47.28 -24.65
CA ILE A 1047 -9.89 45.89 -25.02
C ILE A 1047 -9.54 44.93 -23.87
N GLU A 1048 -8.40 45.11 -23.20
CA GLU A 1048 -8.05 44.28 -22.03
C GLU A 1048 -9.07 44.44 -20.89
N LYS A 1049 -9.56 45.66 -20.61
CA LYS A 1049 -10.65 45.85 -19.62
C LYS A 1049 -11.94 45.17 -20.05
N LEU A 1050 -12.28 45.22 -21.34
CA LEU A 1050 -13.47 44.55 -21.88
C LEU A 1050 -13.34 43.03 -21.82
N LYS A 1051 -12.12 42.50 -21.94
CA LYS A 1051 -11.81 41.09 -21.73
C LYS A 1051 -11.98 40.69 -20.26
N GLU A 1052 -11.47 41.50 -19.32
CA GLU A 1052 -11.68 41.31 -17.88
C GLU A 1052 -13.17 41.39 -17.50
N ALA A 1053 -13.95 42.22 -18.19
CA ALA A 1053 -15.39 42.34 -18.01
C ALA A 1053 -16.21 41.27 -18.76
N GLU A 1054 -15.57 40.25 -19.36
CA GLU A 1054 -16.20 39.17 -20.14
C GLU A 1054 -17.04 39.67 -21.34
N ARG A 1055 -16.71 40.85 -21.86
CA ARG A 1055 -17.37 41.47 -23.01
C ARG A 1055 -16.54 41.38 -24.30
N TYR A 1056 -15.32 40.87 -24.22
CA TYR A 1056 -14.48 40.51 -25.35
C TYR A 1056 -14.06 39.04 -25.24
N VAL A 1057 -14.76 38.16 -25.96
CA VAL A 1057 -14.62 36.70 -25.81
C VAL A 1057 -14.14 36.07 -27.11
N LEU A 1058 -13.04 35.31 -27.03
CA LEU A 1058 -12.42 34.64 -28.16
C LEU A 1058 -12.41 33.13 -27.93
N GLU A 1059 -12.93 32.36 -28.89
CA GLU A 1059 -12.79 30.89 -28.95
C GLU A 1059 -12.18 30.53 -30.30
N VAL A 1060 -10.86 30.58 -30.36
CA VAL A 1060 -10.09 30.41 -31.61
C VAL A 1060 -9.21 29.17 -31.59
N TYR A 1061 -9.06 28.54 -32.75
CA TYR A 1061 -8.44 27.23 -32.94
C TYR A 1061 -7.24 27.26 -33.88
#